data_AF-A0A848LSH3-F1
#
_entry.id   AF-A0A848LSH3-F1
#
_cell.length_a   1.000
_cell.length_b   1.000
_cell.length_c   1.000
_cell.angle_alpha   90.00
_cell.angle_beta   90.00
_cell.angle_gamma   90.00
#
_symmetry.space_group_name_H-M   'P 1'
#
loop_
_entity.id
_entity.type
_entity.pdbx_description
1 polymer ?
#
loop_
_entity_poly.entity_id
_entity_poly.type
_entity_poly.pdbx_seq_one_letter_code
_entity_poly.pdbx_strand_id
1 'polypeptide(L)'
;MIAGWMLLLVTAASAPPPSHEAVCGLRGLFTAEMAHFQERDRFGMPQQVGFLPLPCTDGSRPSTSGPESVGGCRFVFKVLEAGQGPDALKAEARGAGAGAEGLHFVVDSKGTITRGGTGAPVPVPDCEEWRKQADPLWRYHDAVAEHDCIGGPYAPSHPCATALAELAALAKAGVGVAKREYEAHPTARELVPLEPPSSALQLCGVKAPPEQRLQAAESLEREGRLLEAVLAPRCHDEGLRAALPRLLQRFDAVCPGPHCLKLLEFAKRVGMPGREALLKTHASQVARLLQAQPPPERKRLLEAVVGLSYPHAAALEELLVGRWPGLPALEKLPREPVVLALVDLARGQHPSLAAPLALLNELQGQGTVSAGTFRAWAESSPCEKLSDVDLLQVTGARLREVARNHQRCHVVVQVLRRHTEKLPPRELMEALEPLPPEYLHMLTADLGLDVPERAVALVDWVVEREPRLLDAIHGNAAVVRRLLAPGQVNRLGGRDAVLDYLLKQKGTWRGTLSDDALRVVVSEALRGQPPVERVRHVSSLLLVPEEKLTWLAPALRAPDSRVRAAAGAGLAEWEGASIPADAARACLTEVRVFHRCVEAEAARLGPPPPGKRTLQLIGRSIDPRQAPLETWCMGLEKALASCGTVCGGRPPMGDELKRLRTAAGERLEEPEALRACTWTGP
;
A
#
# COMPACT_ATOMS: atom_id res chain seq x y z
N MET A 1 16.82 65.78 -64.54
CA MET A 1 15.50 65.95 -63.91
C MET A 1 15.23 64.71 -63.08
N ILE A 2 15.12 64.67 -61.76
CA ILE A 2 15.26 65.62 -60.65
C ILE A 2 15.98 64.81 -59.56
N ALA A 3 17.04 65.36 -59.00
CA ALA A 3 17.77 64.78 -57.87
C ALA A 3 16.93 64.96 -56.59
N GLY A 4 16.51 63.86 -55.97
CA GLY A 4 15.85 63.84 -54.67
C GLY A 4 16.83 63.43 -53.59
N TRP A 5 17.61 64.39 -53.10
CA TRP A 5 18.35 64.25 -51.84
C TRP A 5 17.33 64.18 -50.69
N MET A 6 17.01 62.97 -50.22
CA MET A 6 16.45 62.83 -48.87
C MET A 6 17.57 63.08 -47.86
N LEU A 7 17.67 64.34 -47.41
CA LEU A 7 18.29 64.65 -46.14
C LEU A 7 17.51 63.89 -45.05
N LEU A 8 18.07 62.76 -44.60
CA LEU A 8 17.84 62.26 -43.25
C LEU A 8 18.40 63.33 -42.30
N LEU A 9 17.52 64.22 -41.84
CA LEU A 9 17.75 64.97 -40.61
C LEU A 9 17.83 63.94 -39.48
N VAL A 10 19.04 63.44 -39.23
CA VAL A 10 19.38 62.88 -37.93
C VAL A 10 19.25 64.05 -36.97
N THR A 11 18.08 64.19 -36.35
CA THR A 11 18.00 64.93 -35.09
C THR A 11 19.03 64.24 -34.20
N ALA A 12 20.13 64.93 -33.92
CA ALA A 12 21.12 64.48 -32.97
C ALA A 12 20.42 64.38 -31.62
N ALA A 13 19.84 63.21 -31.34
CA ALA A 13 19.48 62.84 -29.99
C ALA A 13 20.78 62.96 -29.20
N SER A 14 20.84 63.96 -28.32
CA SER A 14 21.97 64.14 -27.42
C SER A 14 22.21 62.80 -26.74
N ALA A 15 23.41 62.25 -26.88
CA ALA A 15 23.75 60.99 -26.22
C ALA A 15 23.33 61.07 -24.74
N PRO A 16 22.63 60.06 -24.21
CA PRO A 16 22.09 60.14 -22.86
C PRO A 16 23.22 60.41 -21.86
N PRO A 17 22.95 61.19 -20.79
CA PRO A 17 23.93 61.50 -19.77
C PRO A 17 24.60 60.22 -19.24
N PRO A 18 25.93 60.20 -18.99
CA PRO A 18 26.61 59.03 -18.44
C PRO A 18 25.98 58.53 -17.14
N SER A 19 25.40 59.43 -16.34
CA SER A 19 24.69 59.09 -15.10
C SER A 19 23.47 58.19 -15.30
N HIS A 20 22.88 58.13 -16.50
CA HIS A 20 21.74 57.23 -16.76
C HIS A 20 22.14 55.76 -16.63
N GLU A 21 23.34 55.39 -17.11
CA GLU A 21 23.86 54.02 -16.93
C GLU A 21 23.97 53.65 -15.45
N ALA A 22 24.54 54.53 -14.63
CA ALA A 22 24.71 54.29 -13.20
C ALA A 22 23.36 54.16 -12.48
N VAL A 23 22.44 55.08 -12.72
CA VAL A 23 21.14 55.10 -12.03
C VAL A 23 20.27 53.92 -12.47
N CYS A 24 20.22 53.62 -13.77
CA CYS A 24 19.45 52.47 -14.27
C CYS A 24 20.07 51.13 -13.91
N GLY A 25 21.41 51.03 -13.92
CA GLY A 25 22.10 49.84 -13.45
C GLY A 25 21.89 49.60 -11.96
N LEU A 26 21.93 50.64 -11.11
CA LEU A 26 21.63 50.50 -9.67
C LEU A 26 20.18 50.09 -9.43
N ARG A 27 19.22 50.63 -10.19
CA ARG A 27 17.82 50.21 -10.13
C ARG A 27 17.64 48.75 -10.54
N GLY A 28 18.33 48.32 -11.60
CA GLY A 28 18.35 46.92 -12.03
C GLY A 28 18.94 45.98 -10.97
N LEU A 29 20.09 46.36 -10.39
CA LEU A 29 20.72 45.59 -9.30
C LEU A 29 19.80 45.49 -8.09
N PHE A 30 19.22 46.61 -7.64
CA PHE A 30 18.26 46.62 -6.54
C PHE A 30 17.08 45.67 -6.81
N THR A 31 16.56 45.66 -8.05
CA THR A 31 15.43 44.80 -8.42
C THR A 31 15.81 43.32 -8.39
N ALA A 32 16.98 42.95 -8.90
CA ALA A 32 17.51 41.58 -8.84
C ALA A 32 17.75 41.11 -7.40
N GLU A 33 18.32 41.98 -6.55
CA GLU A 33 18.54 41.73 -5.14
C GLU A 33 17.22 41.52 -4.38
N MET A 34 16.19 42.33 -4.66
CA MET A 34 14.87 42.15 -4.05
C MET A 34 14.21 40.82 -4.46
N ALA A 35 14.31 40.42 -5.73
CA ALA A 35 13.82 39.11 -6.18
C ALA A 35 14.58 37.97 -5.49
N HIS A 36 15.91 38.05 -5.41
CA HIS A 36 16.71 37.06 -4.70
C HIS A 36 16.38 36.99 -3.21
N PHE A 37 16.18 38.13 -2.56
CA PHE A 37 15.79 38.20 -1.15
C PHE A 37 14.45 37.50 -0.91
N GLN A 38 13.46 37.68 -1.80
CA GLN A 38 12.16 37.01 -1.70
C GLN A 38 12.25 35.48 -1.84
N GLU A 39 13.27 34.96 -2.54
CA GLU A 39 13.48 33.52 -2.71
C GLU A 39 14.37 32.89 -1.63
N ARG A 40 15.31 33.66 -1.08
CA ARG A 40 16.43 33.14 -0.27
C ARG A 40 16.54 33.76 1.13
N ASP A 41 15.66 34.70 1.47
CA ASP A 41 15.64 35.45 2.74
C ASP A 41 16.96 36.17 3.07
N ARG A 42 17.74 36.53 2.04
CA ARG A 42 19.01 37.26 2.18
C ARG A 42 19.38 37.97 0.88
N PHE A 43 20.12 39.06 1.00
CA PHE A 43 20.77 39.70 -0.15
C PHE A 43 22.04 38.95 -0.56
N GLY A 44 22.42 39.09 -1.82
CA GLY A 44 23.53 38.37 -2.43
C GLY A 44 24.64 39.27 -2.96
N MET A 45 25.56 38.65 -3.70
CA MET A 45 26.53 39.34 -4.55
C MET A 45 25.96 39.47 -5.97
N PRO A 46 26.38 40.45 -6.79
CA PRO A 46 25.85 40.68 -8.14
C PRO A 46 25.73 39.42 -9.02
N GLN A 47 26.75 38.56 -8.98
CA GLN A 47 26.79 37.31 -9.75
C GLN A 47 25.80 36.26 -9.24
N GLN A 48 25.55 36.21 -7.94
CA GLN A 48 24.63 35.26 -7.30
C GLN A 48 23.16 35.58 -7.62
N VAL A 49 22.87 36.87 -7.82
CA VAL A 49 21.52 37.35 -8.19
C VAL A 49 21.33 37.49 -9.70
N GLY A 50 22.32 37.08 -10.50
CA GLY A 50 22.26 37.14 -11.96
C GLY A 50 22.30 38.55 -12.53
N PHE A 51 22.76 39.56 -11.76
CA PHE A 51 22.84 40.93 -12.24
C PHE A 51 24.03 41.11 -13.20
N LEU A 52 23.72 41.41 -14.47
CA LEU A 52 24.70 41.69 -15.51
C LEU A 52 24.30 42.99 -16.26
N PRO A 53 24.92 44.14 -15.97
CA PRO A 53 24.60 45.40 -16.64
C PRO A 53 24.99 45.37 -18.13
N LEU A 54 24.49 46.31 -18.93
CA LEU A 54 24.88 46.43 -20.34
C LEU A 54 26.39 46.70 -20.47
N PRO A 55 27.12 45.96 -21.33
CA PRO A 55 28.50 46.28 -21.67
C PRO A 55 28.58 47.44 -22.68
N CYS A 56 29.78 47.88 -23.03
CA CYS A 56 29.96 48.79 -24.17
C CYS A 56 29.60 48.09 -25.51
N THR A 57 29.46 48.85 -26.59
CA THR A 57 29.07 48.31 -27.92
C THR A 57 30.11 47.35 -28.53
N ASP A 58 31.39 47.51 -28.18
CA ASP A 58 32.46 46.55 -28.48
C ASP A 58 32.45 45.33 -27.53
N GLY A 59 31.56 45.36 -26.54
CA GLY A 59 31.36 44.41 -25.46
C GLY A 59 32.40 44.49 -24.34
N SER A 60 33.30 45.47 -24.39
CA SER A 60 34.24 45.71 -23.30
C SER A 60 33.48 46.13 -22.04
N ARG A 61 34.12 45.87 -20.88
CA ARG A 61 33.64 46.25 -19.55
C ARG A 61 34.83 46.76 -18.74
N PRO A 62 34.65 47.72 -17.83
CA PRO A 62 35.69 48.08 -16.87
C PRO A 62 36.09 46.86 -16.02
N SER A 63 37.39 46.76 -15.68
CA SER A 63 37.89 45.68 -14.84
C SER A 63 37.36 45.79 -13.41
N THR A 64 37.14 44.63 -12.79
CA THR A 64 36.61 44.50 -11.43
C THR A 64 37.62 43.81 -10.51
N SER A 65 37.56 44.12 -9.20
CA SER A 65 38.54 43.64 -8.21
C SER A 65 38.10 42.41 -7.41
N GLY A 66 36.84 41.98 -7.57
CA GLY A 66 36.28 40.85 -6.85
C GLY A 66 34.82 40.54 -7.22
N PRO A 67 34.28 39.40 -6.71
CA PRO A 67 32.93 38.91 -7.04
C PRO A 67 31.79 39.81 -6.53
N GLU A 68 32.09 40.73 -5.60
CA GLU A 68 31.17 41.75 -5.11
C GLU A 68 30.91 42.87 -6.12
N SER A 69 31.58 42.84 -7.29
CA SER A 69 31.49 43.87 -8.31
C SER A 69 31.31 43.33 -9.72
N VAL A 70 30.58 44.08 -10.55
CA VAL A 70 30.37 43.80 -11.98
C VAL A 70 30.49 45.10 -12.78
N GLY A 71 31.23 45.07 -13.89
CA GLY A 71 31.41 46.23 -14.77
C GLY A 71 30.29 46.34 -15.80
N GLY A 72 29.72 47.53 -15.98
CA GLY A 72 28.86 47.92 -17.10
C GLY A 72 29.70 48.35 -18.32
N CYS A 73 29.32 49.46 -18.96
CA CYS A 73 30.14 50.09 -20.00
C CYS A 73 31.09 51.13 -19.40
N ARG A 74 30.56 52.07 -18.61
CA ARG A 74 31.32 53.18 -18.01
C ARG A 74 31.36 53.13 -16.48
N PHE A 75 30.57 52.28 -15.86
CA PHE A 75 30.48 52.15 -14.40
C PHE A 75 30.84 50.75 -13.90
N VAL A 76 31.38 50.67 -12.68
CA VAL A 76 31.48 49.45 -11.89
C VAL A 76 30.43 49.48 -10.80
N PHE A 77 29.59 48.44 -10.77
CA PHE A 77 28.55 48.25 -9.76
C PHE A 77 29.09 47.33 -8.68
N LYS A 78 29.02 47.74 -7.42
CA LYS A 78 29.55 47.00 -6.28
C LYS A 78 28.51 46.91 -5.17
N VAL A 79 28.28 45.71 -4.66
CA VAL A 79 27.51 45.53 -3.42
C VAL A 79 28.46 45.78 -2.24
N LEU A 80 28.11 46.75 -1.40
CA LEU A 80 28.87 47.16 -0.23
C LEU A 80 28.43 46.41 1.02
N GLU A 81 27.12 46.20 1.16
CA GLU A 81 26.50 45.51 2.29
C GLU A 81 25.42 44.57 1.73
N ALA A 82 25.49 43.30 2.11
CA ALA A 82 24.51 42.26 1.83
C ALA A 82 24.36 41.35 3.05
N GLY A 83 23.17 41.28 3.63
CA GLY A 83 22.92 40.52 4.86
C GLY A 83 21.52 39.92 4.96
N GLN A 84 21.25 39.34 6.14
CA GLN A 84 19.93 38.86 6.52
C GLN A 84 19.15 40.01 7.16
N GLY A 85 18.10 40.46 6.51
CA GLY A 85 17.22 41.52 7.00
C GLY A 85 16.87 42.55 5.92
N PRO A 86 15.70 43.21 6.03
CA PRO A 86 15.19 44.10 4.98
C PRO A 86 16.02 45.37 4.79
N ASP A 87 16.82 45.77 5.78
CA ASP A 87 17.67 46.97 5.71
C ASP A 87 19.14 46.68 5.35
N ALA A 88 19.47 45.42 5.05
CA ALA A 88 20.86 44.96 4.91
C ALA A 88 21.38 44.98 3.46
N LEU A 89 20.89 45.91 2.63
CA LEU A 89 21.35 46.11 1.25
C LEU A 89 21.90 47.53 1.06
N LYS A 90 23.13 47.59 0.57
CA LYS A 90 23.73 48.82 0.07
C LYS A 90 24.62 48.51 -1.11
N ALA A 91 24.42 49.23 -2.22
CA ALA A 91 25.25 49.07 -3.41
C ALA A 91 25.64 50.42 -3.98
N GLU A 92 26.73 50.45 -4.74
CA GLU A 92 27.26 51.64 -5.37
C GLU A 92 27.55 51.42 -6.86
N ALA A 93 27.52 52.52 -7.62
CA ALA A 93 28.02 52.59 -8.99
C ALA A 93 29.12 53.66 -9.05
N ARG A 94 30.33 53.25 -9.43
CA ARG A 94 31.49 54.14 -9.58
C ARG A 94 31.90 54.26 -11.03
N GLY A 95 32.07 55.48 -11.52
CA GLY A 95 32.53 55.74 -12.87
C GLY A 95 33.97 55.30 -13.07
N ALA A 96 34.19 54.43 -14.04
CA ALA A 96 35.48 53.83 -14.37
C ALA A 96 35.86 53.99 -15.86
N GLY A 97 34.90 54.40 -16.71
CA GLY A 97 35.12 54.66 -18.13
C GLY A 97 35.15 56.16 -18.48
N ALA A 98 35.61 56.45 -19.70
CA ALA A 98 35.73 57.80 -20.24
C ALA A 98 34.46 58.61 -20.02
N GLY A 99 34.55 59.85 -19.53
CA GLY A 99 33.46 60.79 -19.26
C GLY A 99 32.49 60.40 -18.13
N ALA A 100 32.81 59.36 -17.36
CA ALA A 100 32.14 59.03 -16.10
C ALA A 100 33.06 59.22 -14.89
N GLU A 101 34.31 59.67 -15.09
CA GLU A 101 35.30 59.78 -14.02
C GLU A 101 34.82 60.70 -12.89
N GLY A 102 34.99 60.23 -11.65
CA GLY A 102 34.55 60.96 -10.46
C GLY A 102 33.04 60.92 -10.18
N LEU A 103 32.23 60.30 -11.04
CA LEU A 103 30.82 60.05 -10.74
C LEU A 103 30.66 58.86 -9.80
N HIS A 104 29.90 59.05 -8.72
CA HIS A 104 29.64 58.04 -7.70
C HIS A 104 28.18 58.12 -7.26
N PHE A 105 27.49 56.97 -7.26
CA PHE A 105 26.09 56.84 -6.88
C PHE A 105 25.94 55.67 -5.91
N VAL A 106 24.97 55.75 -5.00
CA VAL A 106 24.68 54.74 -3.99
C VAL A 106 23.18 54.48 -3.96
N VAL A 107 22.79 53.21 -3.84
CA VAL A 107 21.41 52.78 -3.57
C VAL A 107 21.33 52.11 -2.20
N ASP A 108 20.29 52.43 -1.45
CA ASP A 108 19.98 51.82 -0.15
C ASP A 108 18.93 50.70 -0.24
N SER A 109 18.60 50.09 0.89
CA SER A 109 17.61 49.02 1.01
C SER A 109 16.18 49.43 0.63
N LYS A 110 15.90 50.73 0.52
CA LYS A 110 14.60 51.26 0.11
C LYS A 110 14.56 51.58 -1.39
N GLY A 111 15.66 51.36 -2.11
CA GLY A 111 15.79 51.69 -3.52
C GLY A 111 16.05 53.19 -3.78
N THR A 112 16.40 53.96 -2.74
CA THR A 112 16.69 55.39 -2.89
C THR A 112 18.09 55.56 -3.45
N ILE A 113 18.21 56.22 -4.61
CA ILE A 113 19.49 56.48 -5.27
C ILE A 113 19.97 57.89 -4.92
N THR A 114 21.19 57.99 -4.38
CA THR A 114 21.83 59.24 -3.99
C THR A 114 23.21 59.39 -4.63
N ARG A 115 23.71 60.63 -4.73
CA ARG A 115 25.09 60.91 -5.14
C ARG A 115 26.04 60.60 -3.98
N GLY A 116 27.04 59.76 -4.25
CA GLY A 116 28.06 59.41 -3.28
C GLY A 116 28.86 60.64 -2.81
N GLY A 117 29.15 60.72 -1.52
CA GLY A 117 29.83 61.85 -0.89
C GLY A 117 28.93 63.01 -0.48
N THR A 118 27.83 63.28 -1.19
CA THR A 118 26.90 64.39 -0.84
C THR A 118 25.56 63.91 -0.26
N GLY A 119 25.15 62.67 -0.54
CA GLY A 119 23.85 62.13 -0.12
C GLY A 119 22.64 62.77 -0.83
N ALA A 120 22.87 63.60 -1.85
CA ALA A 120 21.80 64.26 -2.57
C ALA A 120 20.99 63.24 -3.40
N PRO A 121 19.65 63.24 -3.32
CA PRO A 121 18.81 62.33 -4.10
C PRO A 121 18.96 62.60 -5.59
N VAL A 122 18.96 61.52 -6.39
CA VAL A 122 19.12 61.58 -7.85
C VAL A 122 17.82 61.17 -8.52
N PRO A 123 17.25 61.98 -9.43
CA PRO A 123 16.05 61.60 -10.17
C PRO A 123 16.36 60.39 -11.06
N VAL A 124 15.45 59.41 -11.05
CA VAL A 124 15.56 58.19 -11.85
C VAL A 124 15.10 58.50 -13.28
N PRO A 125 15.96 58.32 -14.30
CA PRO A 125 15.57 58.52 -15.69
C PRO A 125 14.65 57.39 -16.18
N ASP A 126 14.09 57.56 -17.38
CA ASP A 126 13.41 56.46 -18.07
C ASP A 126 14.44 55.40 -18.49
N CYS A 127 14.52 54.34 -17.69
CA CYS A 127 15.50 53.28 -17.89
C CYS A 127 15.16 52.34 -19.06
N GLU A 128 13.90 52.28 -19.47
CA GLU A 128 13.51 51.50 -20.64
C GLU A 128 13.92 52.23 -21.92
N GLU A 129 13.65 53.53 -21.99
CA GLU A 129 14.07 54.38 -23.11
C GLU A 129 15.60 54.47 -23.21
N TRP A 130 16.30 54.62 -22.08
CA TRP A 130 17.76 54.55 -22.06
C TRP A 130 18.28 53.20 -22.57
N ARG A 131 17.69 52.08 -22.15
CA ARG A 131 18.08 50.74 -22.61
C ARG A 131 17.94 50.62 -24.13
N LYS A 132 16.81 51.05 -24.70
CA LYS A 132 16.58 51.03 -26.17
C LYS A 132 17.59 51.87 -26.95
N GLN A 133 18.12 52.93 -26.35
CA GLN A 133 19.14 53.79 -26.96
C GLN A 133 20.57 53.24 -26.77
N ALA A 134 20.87 52.64 -25.61
CA ALA A 134 22.22 52.21 -25.25
C ALA A 134 22.56 50.78 -25.73
N ASP A 135 21.56 49.91 -25.84
CA ASP A 135 21.72 48.52 -26.23
C ASP A 135 21.46 48.34 -27.74
N PRO A 136 22.50 48.10 -28.58
CA PRO A 136 22.30 47.86 -30.00
C PRO A 136 21.51 46.55 -30.28
N LEU A 137 21.35 45.67 -29.29
CA LEU A 137 20.65 44.40 -29.37
C LEU A 137 19.27 44.43 -28.70
N TRP A 138 18.74 45.59 -28.32
CA TRP A 138 17.50 45.65 -27.53
C TRP A 138 16.32 44.90 -28.17
N ARG A 139 16.17 44.97 -29.50
CA ARG A 139 15.11 44.25 -30.24
C ARG A 139 15.29 42.74 -30.17
N TYR A 140 16.54 42.29 -30.25
CA TYR A 140 16.88 40.89 -30.10
C TYR A 140 16.57 40.42 -28.67
N HIS A 141 17.01 41.17 -27.65
CA HIS A 141 16.73 40.86 -26.26
C HIS A 141 15.24 40.84 -25.93
N ASP A 142 14.46 41.80 -26.42
CA ASP A 142 13.02 41.83 -26.21
C ASP A 142 12.34 40.61 -26.87
N ALA A 143 12.72 40.25 -28.10
CA ALA A 143 12.18 39.06 -28.77
C ALA A 143 12.56 37.75 -28.05
N VAL A 144 13.79 37.62 -27.55
CA VAL A 144 14.23 36.43 -26.79
C VAL A 144 13.50 36.34 -25.45
N ALA A 145 13.31 37.47 -24.77
CA ALA A 145 12.58 37.53 -23.50
C ALA A 145 11.11 37.12 -23.65
N GLU A 146 10.47 37.45 -24.78
CA GLU A 146 9.06 37.13 -25.02
C GLU A 146 8.84 35.73 -25.60
N HIS A 147 9.73 35.24 -26.48
CA HIS A 147 9.46 34.06 -27.30
C HIS A 147 10.48 32.92 -27.20
N ASP A 148 11.49 33.02 -26.33
CA ASP A 148 12.56 32.02 -26.18
C ASP A 148 13.16 31.59 -27.54
N CYS A 149 13.88 32.52 -28.18
CA CYS A 149 14.37 32.36 -29.56
C CYS A 149 15.52 31.35 -29.74
N ILE A 150 15.65 30.38 -28.85
CA ILE A 150 16.77 29.43 -28.78
C ILE A 150 16.59 28.20 -29.69
N GLY A 151 15.38 27.68 -29.89
CA GLY A 151 15.12 26.33 -30.40
C GLY A 151 14.48 26.23 -31.79
N GLY A 152 14.82 27.11 -32.73
CA GLY A 152 14.25 27.14 -34.09
C GLY A 152 14.27 25.79 -34.85
N PRO A 153 13.72 25.71 -36.07
CA PRO A 153 13.58 26.81 -37.02
C PRO A 153 12.31 27.64 -36.83
N TYR A 154 12.40 28.93 -37.13
CA TYR A 154 11.27 29.86 -37.07
C TYR A 154 10.73 30.13 -38.47
N ALA A 155 9.41 30.27 -38.59
CA ALA A 155 8.79 30.76 -39.81
C ALA A 155 9.32 32.17 -40.14
N PRO A 156 9.44 32.56 -41.42
CA PRO A 156 9.96 33.88 -41.81
C PRO A 156 9.21 35.07 -41.18
N SER A 157 7.93 34.90 -40.85
CA SER A 157 7.09 35.91 -40.20
C SER A 157 7.20 35.94 -38.67
N HIS A 158 7.93 35.01 -38.05
CA HIS A 158 8.03 34.93 -36.60
C HIS A 158 9.04 35.96 -36.07
N PRO A 159 8.77 36.68 -34.95
CA PRO A 159 9.67 37.70 -34.41
C PRO A 159 11.10 37.22 -34.18
N CYS A 160 11.29 35.99 -33.70
CA CYS A 160 12.62 35.38 -33.58
C CYS A 160 13.41 35.27 -34.89
N ALA A 161 12.75 35.07 -36.04
CA ALA A 161 13.45 35.03 -37.32
C ALA A 161 14.05 36.40 -37.66
N THR A 162 13.28 37.47 -37.45
CA THR A 162 13.73 38.86 -37.64
C THR A 162 14.83 39.23 -36.66
N ALA A 163 14.65 38.92 -35.37
CA ALA A 163 15.61 39.21 -34.32
C ALA A 163 16.97 38.52 -34.55
N LEU A 164 16.97 37.24 -34.96
CA LEU A 164 18.20 36.51 -35.27
C LEU A 164 18.88 37.03 -36.54
N ALA A 165 18.12 37.52 -37.52
CA ALA A 165 18.67 38.18 -38.70
C ALA A 165 19.31 39.53 -38.37
N GLU A 166 18.67 40.33 -37.51
CA GLU A 166 19.25 41.58 -36.99
C GLU A 166 20.54 41.33 -36.20
N LEU A 167 20.54 40.33 -35.29
CA LEU A 167 21.74 39.91 -34.55
C LEU A 167 22.89 39.55 -35.50
N ALA A 168 22.63 38.72 -36.50
CA ALA A 168 23.64 38.33 -37.49
C ALA A 168 24.13 39.51 -38.33
N ALA A 169 23.25 40.44 -38.71
CA ALA A 169 23.62 41.64 -39.45
C ALA A 169 24.55 42.55 -38.62
N LEU A 170 24.25 42.76 -37.34
CA LEU A 170 25.08 43.54 -36.42
C LEU A 170 26.42 42.87 -36.13
N ALA A 171 26.43 41.54 -35.97
CA ALA A 171 27.65 40.75 -35.82
C ALA A 171 28.54 40.89 -37.07
N LYS A 172 27.95 40.80 -38.27
CA LYS A 172 28.66 41.01 -39.55
C LYS A 172 29.18 42.44 -39.70
N ALA A 173 28.46 43.43 -39.17
CA ALA A 173 28.88 44.82 -39.14
C ALA A 173 30.00 45.11 -38.10
N GLY A 174 30.42 44.11 -37.32
CA GLY A 174 31.52 44.23 -36.37
C GLY A 174 31.12 44.75 -34.99
N VAL A 175 29.83 44.77 -34.65
CA VAL A 175 29.37 45.13 -33.30
C VAL A 175 29.80 44.04 -32.33
N GLY A 176 30.70 44.36 -31.40
CA GLY A 176 31.40 43.37 -30.57
C GLY A 176 30.47 42.59 -29.63
N VAL A 177 29.41 43.21 -29.10
CA VAL A 177 28.36 42.51 -28.32
C VAL A 177 27.57 41.54 -29.18
N ALA A 178 27.17 41.97 -30.38
CA ALA A 178 26.42 41.15 -31.33
C ALA A 178 27.21 39.94 -31.77
N LYS A 179 28.53 40.11 -32.01
CA LYS A 179 29.43 39.02 -32.38
C LYS A 179 29.49 37.93 -31.29
N ARG A 180 29.65 38.33 -30.03
CA ARG A 180 29.68 37.37 -28.91
C ARG A 180 28.38 36.60 -28.76
N GLU A 181 27.25 37.29 -28.85
CA GLU A 181 25.95 36.63 -28.74
C GLU A 181 25.66 35.73 -29.94
N TYR A 182 25.98 36.17 -31.15
CA TYR A 182 25.88 35.34 -32.35
C TYR A 182 26.72 34.07 -32.24
N GLU A 183 27.98 34.18 -31.78
CA GLU A 183 28.88 33.03 -31.59
C GLU A 183 28.32 32.03 -30.56
N ALA A 184 27.67 32.52 -29.51
CA ALA A 184 27.01 31.72 -28.48
C ALA A 184 25.66 31.13 -28.92
N HIS A 185 25.04 31.63 -30.00
CA HIS A 185 23.67 31.27 -30.40
C HIS A 185 23.64 30.30 -31.60
N PRO A 186 23.57 28.97 -31.38
CA PRO A 186 23.71 27.96 -32.44
C PRO A 186 22.66 28.12 -33.56
N THR A 187 21.42 28.43 -33.20
CA THR A 187 20.32 28.66 -34.15
C THR A 187 20.55 29.92 -34.99
N ALA A 188 21.24 30.94 -34.46
CA ALA A 188 21.57 32.15 -35.23
C ALA A 188 22.59 31.82 -36.32
N ARG A 189 23.64 31.07 -35.92
CA ARG A 189 24.70 30.60 -36.83
C ARG A 189 24.19 29.70 -37.94
N GLU A 190 23.09 29.01 -37.69
CA GLU A 190 22.48 28.13 -38.67
C GLU A 190 21.45 28.85 -39.56
N LEU A 191 20.60 29.69 -38.98
CA LEU A 191 19.58 30.42 -39.73
C LEU A 191 20.21 31.48 -40.63
N VAL A 192 21.26 32.15 -40.16
CA VAL A 192 21.99 33.21 -40.87
C VAL A 192 23.50 32.97 -40.73
N PRO A 193 24.07 32.00 -41.46
CA PRO A 193 25.49 31.67 -41.36
C PRO A 193 26.36 32.81 -41.90
N LEU A 194 27.31 33.27 -41.08
CA LEU A 194 28.37 34.20 -41.49
C LEU A 194 29.57 33.46 -42.08
N GLU A 195 29.72 32.17 -41.78
CA GLU A 195 30.74 31.25 -42.28
C GLU A 195 30.09 29.96 -42.80
N PRO A 196 30.75 29.18 -43.69
CA PRO A 196 30.23 27.89 -44.13
C PRO A 196 29.96 26.96 -42.92
N PRO A 197 28.82 26.24 -42.90
CA PRO A 197 28.48 25.39 -41.77
C PRO A 197 29.48 24.25 -41.64
N SER A 198 30.06 24.07 -40.44
CA SER A 198 30.96 22.96 -40.14
C SER A 198 30.25 21.61 -40.28
N SER A 199 31.00 20.52 -40.48
CA SER A 199 30.43 19.17 -40.56
C SER A 199 29.59 18.81 -39.33
N ALA A 200 29.98 19.27 -38.14
CA ALA A 200 29.18 19.09 -36.91
C ALA A 200 27.84 19.83 -36.97
N LEU A 201 27.82 21.07 -37.48
CA LEU A 201 26.59 21.83 -37.67
C LEU A 201 25.71 21.23 -38.77
N GLN A 202 26.31 20.73 -39.85
CA GLN A 202 25.58 20.03 -40.91
C GLN A 202 24.96 18.72 -40.41
N LEU A 203 25.64 17.98 -39.53
CA LEU A 203 25.10 16.76 -38.95
C LEU A 203 23.97 17.07 -37.95
N CYS A 204 24.25 17.91 -36.97
CA CYS A 204 23.42 18.07 -35.77
C CYS A 204 22.48 19.28 -35.80
N GLY A 205 22.55 20.14 -36.81
CA GLY A 205 21.68 21.32 -36.98
C GLY A 205 20.24 20.97 -37.40
N VAL A 206 19.43 21.99 -37.70
CA VAL A 206 18.04 21.90 -38.18
C VAL A 206 17.87 21.95 -39.71
N LYS A 207 18.75 22.60 -40.46
CA LYS A 207 18.55 22.89 -41.89
C LYS A 207 19.02 21.79 -42.84
N ALA A 208 20.02 21.01 -42.46
CA ALA A 208 20.66 20.08 -43.39
C ALA A 208 19.69 18.95 -43.81
N PRO A 209 19.55 18.65 -45.12
CA PRO A 209 18.75 17.52 -45.59
C PRO A 209 19.41 16.18 -45.20
N PRO A 210 18.66 15.06 -45.21
CA PRO A 210 19.15 13.75 -44.79
C PRO A 210 20.45 13.31 -45.48
N GLU A 211 20.58 13.55 -46.79
CA GLU A 211 21.78 13.18 -47.56
C GLU A 211 23.02 13.94 -47.10
N GLN A 212 22.88 15.24 -46.83
CA GLN A 212 23.98 16.07 -46.34
C GLN A 212 24.39 15.68 -44.92
N ARG A 213 23.43 15.27 -44.07
CA ARG A 213 23.74 14.73 -42.73
C ARG A 213 24.54 13.44 -42.80
N LEU A 214 24.23 12.56 -43.75
CA LEU A 214 25.00 11.32 -43.97
C LEU A 214 26.43 11.62 -44.41
N GLN A 215 26.62 12.54 -45.35
CA GLN A 215 27.96 12.99 -45.78
C GLN A 215 28.74 13.65 -44.64
N ALA A 216 28.07 14.46 -43.82
CA ALA A 216 28.67 15.09 -42.65
C ALA A 216 29.10 14.04 -41.59
N ALA A 217 28.26 13.04 -41.34
CA ALA A 217 28.60 11.91 -40.47
C ALA A 217 29.83 11.14 -40.99
N GLU A 218 29.91 10.92 -42.30
CA GLU A 218 31.05 10.27 -42.97
C GLU A 218 32.35 11.06 -42.86
N SER A 219 32.30 12.38 -43.01
CA SER A 219 33.47 13.24 -42.82
C SER A 219 33.94 13.18 -41.38
N LEU A 220 33.02 13.40 -40.43
CA LEU A 220 33.32 13.39 -38.99
C LEU A 220 33.83 12.04 -38.50
N GLU A 221 33.35 10.93 -39.09
CA GLU A 221 33.86 9.59 -38.75
C GLU A 221 35.31 9.42 -39.22
N ARG A 222 35.64 9.83 -40.46
CA ARG A 222 37.01 9.78 -40.99
C ARG A 222 37.96 10.67 -40.19
N GLU A 223 37.46 11.79 -39.67
CA GLU A 223 38.19 12.71 -38.80
C GLU A 223 38.29 12.23 -37.34
N GLY A 224 37.59 11.15 -36.95
CA GLY A 224 37.55 10.67 -35.57
C GLY A 224 36.74 11.55 -34.60
N ARG A 225 35.92 12.47 -35.11
CA ARG A 225 35.17 13.48 -34.35
C ARG A 225 33.66 13.22 -34.28
N LEU A 226 33.18 12.14 -34.89
CA LEU A 226 31.75 11.81 -34.93
C LEU A 226 31.12 11.66 -33.53
N LEU A 227 31.82 11.00 -32.61
CA LEU A 227 31.33 10.80 -31.24
C LEU A 227 31.16 12.15 -30.50
N GLU A 228 32.15 13.03 -30.60
CA GLU A 228 32.11 14.37 -30.02
C GLU A 228 30.93 15.17 -30.58
N ALA A 229 30.72 15.13 -31.90
CA ALA A 229 29.61 15.83 -32.55
C ALA A 229 28.24 15.33 -32.09
N VAL A 230 28.06 14.00 -31.95
CA VAL A 230 26.80 13.40 -31.50
C VAL A 230 26.50 13.68 -30.02
N LEU A 231 27.55 13.73 -29.18
CA LEU A 231 27.43 14.05 -27.76
C LEU A 231 27.29 15.55 -27.49
N ALA A 232 27.53 16.40 -28.49
CA ALA A 232 27.38 17.84 -28.36
C ALA A 232 25.93 18.18 -27.94
N PRO A 233 25.74 19.21 -27.10
CA PRO A 233 24.41 19.64 -26.71
C PRO A 233 23.55 19.91 -27.95
N ARG A 234 22.31 19.41 -27.93
CA ARG A 234 21.26 19.68 -28.94
C ARG A 234 21.52 19.13 -30.34
N CYS A 235 22.18 17.98 -30.46
CA CYS A 235 22.12 17.24 -31.72
C CYS A 235 20.68 16.78 -32.01
N HIS A 236 20.12 17.26 -33.12
CA HIS A 236 18.75 16.96 -33.55
C HIS A 236 18.59 15.49 -33.93
N ASP A 237 17.37 14.96 -33.81
CA ASP A 237 17.07 13.55 -34.00
C ASP A 237 17.42 13.07 -35.42
N GLU A 238 17.27 13.91 -36.45
CA GLU A 238 17.68 13.62 -37.83
C GLU A 238 19.19 13.39 -37.94
N GLY A 239 20.00 14.17 -37.21
CA GLY A 239 21.45 14.00 -37.14
C GLY A 239 21.82 12.71 -36.43
N LEU A 240 21.14 12.40 -35.32
CA LEU A 240 21.32 11.15 -34.60
C LEU A 240 20.95 9.92 -35.45
N ARG A 241 19.87 9.98 -36.22
CA ARG A 241 19.49 8.90 -37.16
C ARG A 241 20.56 8.65 -38.21
N ALA A 242 21.27 9.69 -38.67
CA ALA A 242 22.37 9.55 -39.61
C ALA A 242 23.66 9.00 -38.97
N ALA A 243 23.97 9.42 -37.74
CA ALA A 243 25.26 9.11 -37.10
C ALA A 243 25.27 7.81 -36.27
N LEU A 244 24.19 7.51 -35.54
CA LEU A 244 24.16 6.40 -34.59
C LEU A 244 24.39 5.02 -35.23
N PRO A 245 23.82 4.68 -36.41
CA PRO A 245 24.11 3.41 -37.07
C PRO A 245 25.61 3.22 -37.35
N ARG A 246 26.32 4.29 -37.74
CA ARG A 246 27.77 4.26 -38.00
C ARG A 246 28.57 4.07 -36.71
N LEU A 247 28.25 4.82 -35.66
CA LEU A 247 28.92 4.68 -34.37
C LEU A 247 28.71 3.28 -33.77
N LEU A 248 27.47 2.78 -33.80
CA LEU A 248 27.10 1.51 -33.15
C LEU A 248 27.42 0.28 -34.00
N GLN A 249 27.70 0.41 -35.31
CA GLN A 249 28.33 -0.67 -36.09
C GLN A 249 29.70 -1.07 -35.51
N ARG A 250 30.40 -0.13 -34.85
CA ARG A 250 31.67 -0.36 -34.15
C ARG A 250 31.44 -0.49 -32.64
N PHE A 251 30.40 -1.22 -32.25
CA PHE A 251 29.97 -1.32 -30.85
C PHE A 251 31.12 -1.61 -29.89
N ASP A 252 31.96 -2.61 -30.19
CA ASP A 252 33.07 -3.01 -29.31
C ASP A 252 34.16 -1.94 -29.14
N ALA A 253 34.27 -0.99 -30.08
CA ALA A 253 35.20 0.13 -29.97
C ALA A 253 34.61 1.29 -29.15
N VAL A 254 33.30 1.50 -29.21
CA VAL A 254 32.62 2.65 -28.59
C VAL A 254 32.12 2.32 -27.19
N CYS A 255 31.60 1.11 -27.00
CA CYS A 255 30.86 0.74 -25.79
C CYS A 255 31.65 0.29 -24.56
N PRO A 256 32.98 0.12 -24.57
CA PRO A 256 33.77 0.14 -23.34
C PRO A 256 33.86 1.53 -22.69
N GLY A 257 33.56 2.60 -23.44
CA GLY A 257 33.68 3.98 -22.98
C GLY A 257 32.49 4.48 -22.14
N PRO A 258 32.65 5.63 -21.44
CA PRO A 258 31.62 6.18 -20.53
C PRO A 258 30.34 6.62 -21.25
N HIS A 259 30.36 6.74 -22.57
CA HIS A 259 29.26 7.27 -23.38
C HIS A 259 28.34 6.20 -23.99
N CYS A 260 28.65 4.90 -23.81
CA CYS A 260 27.87 3.81 -24.41
C CYS A 260 26.36 3.91 -24.11
N LEU A 261 26.01 4.01 -22.82
CA LEU A 261 24.62 4.04 -22.37
C LEU A 261 23.90 5.28 -22.91
N LYS A 262 24.61 6.39 -23.10
CA LYS A 262 24.05 7.62 -23.68
C LYS A 262 23.73 7.46 -25.18
N LEU A 263 24.61 6.78 -25.92
CA LEU A 263 24.37 6.47 -27.33
C LEU A 263 23.20 5.49 -27.50
N LEU A 264 23.08 4.50 -26.61
CA LEU A 264 21.95 3.56 -26.63
C LEU A 264 20.63 4.24 -26.25
N GLU A 265 20.65 5.19 -25.30
CA GLU A 265 19.51 6.06 -24.99
C GLU A 265 19.09 6.88 -26.23
N PHE A 266 20.05 7.51 -26.93
CA PHE A 266 19.77 8.21 -28.18
C PHE A 266 19.23 7.28 -29.27
N ALA A 267 19.80 6.08 -29.43
CA ALA A 267 19.35 5.09 -30.41
C ALA A 267 17.91 4.63 -30.14
N LYS A 268 17.52 4.49 -28.87
CA LYS A 268 16.12 4.24 -28.50
C LYS A 268 15.24 5.43 -28.86
N ARG A 269 15.64 6.64 -28.44
CA ARG A 269 14.86 7.87 -28.64
C ARG A 269 14.49 8.09 -30.10
N VAL A 270 15.44 7.87 -31.01
CA VAL A 270 15.22 8.11 -32.44
C VAL A 270 14.68 6.90 -33.21
N GLY A 271 14.43 5.78 -32.53
CA GLY A 271 13.93 4.55 -33.16
C GLY A 271 14.93 3.93 -34.15
N MET A 272 16.21 3.85 -33.78
CA MET A 272 17.28 3.37 -34.67
C MET A 272 16.99 1.94 -35.18
N PRO A 273 16.97 1.72 -36.52
CA PRO A 273 16.84 0.37 -37.09
C PRO A 273 17.96 -0.56 -36.62
N GLY A 274 17.62 -1.83 -36.35
CA GLY A 274 18.59 -2.84 -35.91
C GLY A 274 19.03 -2.72 -34.44
N ARG A 275 18.50 -1.77 -33.67
CA ARG A 275 18.78 -1.63 -32.22
C ARG A 275 18.52 -2.93 -31.45
N GLU A 276 17.41 -3.61 -31.71
CA GLU A 276 17.07 -4.86 -31.01
C GLU A 276 18.07 -5.98 -31.29
N ALA A 277 18.51 -6.13 -32.55
CA ALA A 277 19.54 -7.07 -32.94
C ALA A 277 20.87 -6.75 -32.23
N LEU A 278 21.22 -5.47 -32.15
CA LEU A 278 22.42 -5.00 -31.45
C LEU A 278 22.37 -5.30 -29.94
N LEU A 279 21.25 -4.99 -29.27
CA LEU A 279 21.06 -5.31 -27.86
C LEU A 279 21.08 -6.82 -27.59
N LYS A 280 20.54 -7.62 -28.52
CA LYS A 280 20.60 -9.08 -28.44
C LYS A 280 22.03 -9.61 -28.54
N THR A 281 22.82 -9.12 -29.49
CA THR A 281 24.21 -9.56 -29.70
C THR A 281 25.12 -9.17 -28.53
N HIS A 282 24.93 -7.96 -27.97
CA HIS A 282 25.81 -7.42 -26.92
C HIS A 282 25.17 -7.41 -25.51
N ALA A 283 24.16 -8.26 -25.28
CA ALA A 283 23.34 -8.25 -24.06
C ALA A 283 24.16 -8.24 -22.76
N SER A 284 25.14 -9.15 -22.65
CA SER A 284 25.97 -9.29 -21.44
C SER A 284 26.89 -8.10 -21.19
N GLN A 285 27.32 -7.39 -22.23
CA GLN A 285 28.12 -6.17 -22.09
C GLN A 285 27.24 -5.00 -21.64
N VAL A 286 26.08 -4.81 -22.27
CA VAL A 286 25.11 -3.78 -21.88
C VAL A 286 24.63 -3.98 -20.45
N ALA A 287 24.32 -5.23 -20.05
CA ALA A 287 23.92 -5.57 -18.69
C ALA A 287 25.00 -5.19 -17.65
N ARG A 288 26.28 -5.46 -17.93
CA ARG A 288 27.38 -5.06 -17.04
C ARG A 288 27.53 -3.55 -16.93
N LEU A 289 27.37 -2.81 -18.04
CA LEU A 289 27.43 -1.36 -18.04
C LEU A 289 26.28 -0.73 -17.24
N LEU A 290 25.07 -1.26 -17.41
CA LEU A 290 23.90 -0.86 -16.63
C LEU A 290 24.10 -1.16 -15.14
N GLN A 291 24.62 -2.35 -14.80
CA GLN A 291 24.86 -2.73 -13.41
C GLN A 291 25.89 -1.83 -12.71
N ALA A 292 26.88 -1.32 -13.45
CA ALA A 292 27.88 -0.40 -12.91
C ALA A 292 27.33 1.00 -12.56
N GLN A 293 26.11 1.34 -12.96
CA GLN A 293 25.49 2.63 -12.64
C GLN A 293 24.92 2.66 -11.21
N PRO A 294 24.87 3.85 -10.57
CA PRO A 294 24.22 3.99 -9.27
C PRO A 294 22.71 3.71 -9.37
N PRO A 295 22.05 3.20 -8.31
CA PRO A 295 20.64 2.79 -8.34
C PRO A 295 19.64 3.74 -9.00
N PRO A 296 19.60 5.06 -8.68
CA PRO A 296 18.63 5.97 -9.30
C PRO A 296 18.85 6.13 -10.81
N GLU A 297 20.12 6.17 -11.23
CA GLU A 297 20.48 6.31 -12.64
C GLU A 297 20.26 5.00 -13.41
N ARG A 298 20.58 3.86 -12.79
CA ARG A 298 20.34 2.53 -13.36
C ARG A 298 18.86 2.34 -13.69
N LYS A 299 17.96 2.69 -12.78
CA LYS A 299 16.51 2.63 -13.02
C LYS A 299 16.07 3.48 -14.21
N ARG A 300 16.51 4.75 -14.27
CA ARG A 300 16.25 5.65 -15.42
C ARG A 300 16.74 5.04 -16.73
N LEU A 301 17.93 4.44 -16.70
CA LEU A 301 18.56 3.84 -17.87
C LEU A 301 17.91 2.52 -18.29
N LEU A 302 17.35 1.73 -17.39
CA LEU A 302 16.54 0.56 -17.76
C LEU A 302 15.33 0.96 -18.61
N GLU A 303 14.69 2.08 -18.28
CA GLU A 303 13.62 2.65 -19.09
C GLU A 303 14.16 3.25 -20.41
N ALA A 304 15.23 4.04 -20.34
CA ALA A 304 15.76 4.79 -21.48
C ALA A 304 16.57 3.96 -22.49
N VAL A 305 17.21 2.87 -22.06
CA VAL A 305 18.10 2.03 -22.88
C VAL A 305 17.42 0.72 -23.27
N VAL A 306 16.74 0.04 -22.35
CA VAL A 306 16.07 -1.24 -22.62
C VAL A 306 14.65 -0.98 -23.10
N GLY A 307 13.91 -0.15 -22.36
CA GLY A 307 12.49 0.12 -22.63
C GLY A 307 11.54 -0.61 -21.70
N LEU A 308 12.01 -0.95 -20.52
CA LEU A 308 11.15 -1.44 -19.45
C LEU A 308 10.16 -0.35 -19.01
N SER A 309 8.96 -0.78 -18.61
CA SER A 309 8.04 0.08 -17.87
C SER A 309 8.60 0.35 -16.47
N TYR A 310 8.18 1.45 -15.85
CA TYR A 310 8.61 1.81 -14.50
C TYR A 310 8.47 0.67 -13.46
N PRO A 311 7.36 -0.10 -13.41
CA PRO A 311 7.25 -1.25 -12.49
C PRO A 311 8.28 -2.36 -12.77
N HIS A 312 8.53 -2.68 -14.03
CA HIS A 312 9.51 -3.70 -14.41
C HIS A 312 10.94 -3.25 -14.12
N ALA A 313 11.27 -1.98 -14.38
CA ALA A 313 12.56 -1.40 -14.03
C ALA A 313 12.78 -1.41 -12.50
N ALA A 314 11.74 -1.12 -11.71
CA ALA A 314 11.80 -1.19 -10.25
C ALA A 314 12.01 -2.62 -9.74
N ALA A 315 11.29 -3.60 -10.27
CA ALA A 315 11.44 -5.00 -9.88
C ALA A 315 12.84 -5.54 -10.21
N LEU A 316 13.37 -5.21 -11.38
CA LEU A 316 14.72 -5.62 -11.77
C LEU A 316 15.80 -4.94 -10.91
N GLU A 317 15.60 -3.67 -10.56
CA GLU A 317 16.47 -2.96 -9.63
C GLU A 317 16.54 -3.64 -8.26
N GLU A 318 15.41 -4.10 -7.72
CA GLU A 318 15.39 -4.86 -6.47
C GLU A 318 16.23 -6.14 -6.56
N LEU A 319 16.12 -6.90 -7.66
CA LEU A 319 16.96 -8.08 -7.89
C LEU A 319 18.44 -7.72 -7.92
N LEU A 320 18.82 -6.66 -8.63
CA LEU A 320 20.22 -6.25 -8.78
C LEU A 320 20.87 -5.82 -7.46
N VAL A 321 20.07 -5.41 -6.46
CA VAL A 321 20.52 -5.12 -5.09
C VAL A 321 20.29 -6.27 -4.11
N GLY A 322 19.94 -7.47 -4.59
CA GLY A 322 19.81 -8.69 -3.79
C GLY A 322 18.48 -8.85 -3.06
N ARG A 323 17.45 -8.08 -3.43
CA ARG A 323 16.11 -8.13 -2.84
C ARG A 323 15.14 -8.86 -3.76
N TRP A 324 14.17 -9.54 -3.16
CA TRP A 324 13.12 -10.25 -3.90
C TRP A 324 11.86 -9.39 -4.06
N PRO A 325 11.54 -8.91 -5.29
CA PRO A 325 10.37 -8.06 -5.52
C PRO A 325 9.03 -8.83 -5.48
N GLY A 326 9.06 -10.15 -5.51
CA GLY A 326 7.87 -11.01 -5.56
C GLY A 326 7.62 -11.61 -6.95
N LEU A 327 7.00 -12.78 -7.00
CA LEU A 327 6.59 -13.42 -8.26
C LEU A 327 5.66 -12.54 -9.12
N PRO A 328 4.64 -11.83 -8.58
CA PRO A 328 3.75 -11.02 -9.41
C PRO A 328 4.47 -9.92 -10.20
N ALA A 329 5.55 -9.37 -9.64
CA ALA A 329 6.33 -8.31 -10.28
C ALA A 329 7.23 -8.84 -11.41
N LEU A 330 7.57 -10.13 -11.38
CA LEU A 330 8.54 -10.75 -12.30
C LEU A 330 7.91 -11.68 -13.33
N GLU A 331 6.73 -12.22 -13.07
CA GLU A 331 6.02 -13.11 -14.00
C GLU A 331 5.88 -12.46 -15.40
N LYS A 332 5.60 -11.15 -15.43
CA LYS A 332 5.39 -10.37 -16.65
C LYS A 332 6.65 -9.65 -17.15
N LEU A 333 7.80 -9.94 -16.55
CA LEU A 333 9.05 -9.27 -16.94
C LEU A 333 9.41 -9.64 -18.39
N PRO A 334 9.71 -8.65 -19.26
CA PRO A 334 10.08 -8.93 -20.65
C PRO A 334 11.29 -9.86 -20.76
N ARG A 335 11.22 -10.86 -21.63
CA ARG A 335 12.31 -11.82 -21.88
C ARG A 335 13.32 -11.33 -22.91
N GLU A 336 13.67 -10.06 -22.82
CA GLU A 336 14.71 -9.50 -23.68
C GLU A 336 16.09 -9.99 -23.23
N PRO A 337 17.04 -10.23 -24.15
CA PRO A 337 18.37 -10.74 -23.82
C PRO A 337 19.12 -9.91 -22.75
N VAL A 338 18.99 -8.59 -22.78
CA VAL A 338 19.60 -7.69 -21.77
C VAL A 338 18.99 -7.91 -20.39
N VAL A 339 17.67 -8.10 -20.33
CA VAL A 339 16.95 -8.33 -19.06
C VAL A 339 17.36 -9.68 -18.47
N LEU A 340 17.41 -10.73 -19.29
CA LEU A 340 17.88 -12.05 -18.87
C LEU A 340 19.33 -12.00 -18.37
N ALA A 341 20.21 -11.29 -19.08
CA ALA A 341 21.59 -11.09 -18.65
C ALA A 341 21.70 -10.33 -17.31
N LEU A 342 20.82 -9.35 -17.05
CA LEU A 342 20.75 -8.67 -15.75
C LEU A 342 20.25 -9.59 -14.63
N VAL A 343 19.25 -10.42 -14.89
CA VAL A 343 18.77 -11.44 -13.93
C VAL A 343 19.88 -12.45 -13.62
N ASP A 344 20.64 -12.88 -14.63
CA ASP A 344 21.78 -13.78 -14.46
C ASP A 344 22.91 -13.14 -13.62
N LEU A 345 23.19 -11.84 -13.85
CA LEU A 345 24.13 -11.07 -13.03
C LEU A 345 23.65 -10.96 -11.58
N ALA A 346 22.37 -10.63 -11.35
CA ALA A 346 21.78 -10.57 -10.01
C ALA A 346 21.92 -11.91 -9.28
N ARG A 347 21.60 -13.02 -9.96
CA ARG A 347 21.75 -14.39 -9.42
C ARG A 347 23.20 -14.73 -9.07
N GLY A 348 24.15 -14.32 -9.91
CA GLY A 348 25.57 -14.56 -9.67
C GLY A 348 26.15 -13.74 -8.52
N GLN A 349 25.63 -12.54 -8.29
CA GLN A 349 26.08 -11.64 -7.22
C GLN A 349 25.40 -11.93 -5.87
N HIS A 350 24.16 -12.40 -5.89
CA HIS A 350 23.32 -12.57 -4.70
C HIS A 350 22.81 -14.02 -4.60
N PRO A 351 23.55 -14.91 -3.91
CA PRO A 351 23.15 -16.32 -3.75
C PRO A 351 21.77 -16.52 -3.11
N SER A 352 21.30 -15.57 -2.30
CA SER A 352 19.96 -15.55 -1.70
C SER A 352 18.82 -15.56 -2.75
N LEU A 353 19.09 -15.07 -3.97
CA LEU A 353 18.10 -15.03 -5.05
C LEU A 353 17.95 -16.37 -5.77
N ALA A 354 18.83 -17.36 -5.53
CA ALA A 354 18.81 -18.63 -6.25
C ALA A 354 17.47 -19.38 -6.10
N ALA A 355 16.94 -19.50 -4.87
CA ALA A 355 15.68 -20.19 -4.62
C ALA A 355 14.45 -19.42 -5.16
N PRO A 356 14.28 -18.10 -4.91
CA PRO A 356 13.22 -17.32 -5.53
C PRO A 356 13.21 -17.36 -7.07
N LEU A 357 14.38 -17.24 -7.72
CA LEU A 357 14.48 -17.29 -9.18
C LEU A 357 14.16 -18.69 -9.73
N ALA A 358 14.42 -19.77 -8.99
CA ALA A 358 13.97 -21.10 -9.38
C ALA A 358 12.44 -21.21 -9.41
N LEU A 359 11.74 -20.56 -8.48
CA LEU A 359 10.27 -20.53 -8.48
C LEU A 359 9.70 -19.73 -9.66
N LEU A 360 10.36 -18.65 -10.05
CA LEU A 360 10.00 -17.92 -11.26
C LEU A 360 10.09 -18.83 -12.50
N ASN A 361 11.13 -19.66 -12.59
CA ASN A 361 11.28 -20.62 -13.69
C ASN A 361 10.15 -21.66 -13.71
N GLU A 362 9.69 -22.13 -12.55
CA GLU A 362 8.54 -23.04 -12.46
C GLU A 362 7.24 -22.38 -12.91
N LEU A 363 6.95 -21.18 -12.40
CA LEU A 363 5.78 -20.39 -12.84
C LEU A 363 5.77 -20.21 -14.37
N GLN A 364 6.96 -20.12 -14.94
CA GLN A 364 7.22 -19.96 -16.36
C GLN A 364 7.27 -21.28 -17.16
N GLY A 365 6.97 -22.43 -16.54
CA GLY A 365 6.90 -23.73 -17.19
C GLY A 365 8.26 -24.38 -17.51
N GLN A 366 9.35 -23.91 -16.92
CA GLN A 366 10.72 -24.39 -17.20
C GLN A 366 11.17 -25.54 -16.27
N GLY A 367 10.24 -26.20 -15.60
CA GLY A 367 10.49 -27.33 -14.70
C GLY A 367 9.84 -27.14 -13.33
N THR A 368 9.83 -28.19 -12.50
CA THR A 368 9.30 -28.13 -11.13
C THR A 368 10.43 -27.93 -10.13
N VAL A 369 10.21 -27.03 -9.16
CA VAL A 369 11.18 -26.77 -8.10
C VAL A 369 11.16 -27.90 -7.08
N SER A 370 12.36 -28.34 -6.69
CA SER A 370 12.54 -29.38 -5.66
C SER A 370 12.02 -28.91 -4.29
N ALA A 371 11.62 -29.87 -3.44
CA ALA A 371 11.18 -29.55 -2.08
C ALA A 371 12.22 -28.77 -1.27
N GLY A 372 13.51 -29.08 -1.42
CA GLY A 372 14.59 -28.39 -0.73
C GLY A 372 14.75 -26.93 -1.17
N THR A 373 14.61 -26.66 -2.48
CA THR A 373 14.65 -25.30 -3.02
C THR A 373 13.42 -24.49 -2.58
N PHE A 374 12.22 -25.10 -2.56
CA PHE A 374 11.02 -24.44 -2.06
C PHE A 374 11.16 -24.09 -0.57
N ARG A 375 11.68 -25.01 0.25
CA ARG A 375 11.99 -24.74 1.67
C ARG A 375 12.95 -23.56 1.82
N ALA A 376 14.08 -23.59 1.09
CA ALA A 376 15.07 -22.52 1.15
C ALA A 376 14.46 -21.15 0.81
N TRP A 377 13.54 -21.10 -0.17
CA TRP A 377 12.77 -19.90 -0.47
C TRP A 377 11.86 -19.49 0.69
N ALA A 378 11.06 -20.41 1.25
CA ALA A 378 10.12 -20.10 2.32
C ALA A 378 10.83 -19.57 3.59
N GLU A 379 12.02 -20.11 3.89
CA GLU A 379 12.85 -19.69 5.03
C GLU A 379 13.48 -18.31 4.82
N SER A 380 13.96 -18.02 3.61
CA SER A 380 14.71 -16.78 3.31
C SER A 380 13.84 -15.61 2.83
N SER A 381 12.63 -15.86 2.36
CA SER A 381 11.78 -14.82 1.77
C SER A 381 11.24 -13.84 2.81
N PRO A 382 11.11 -12.55 2.49
CA PRO A 382 10.36 -11.60 3.31
C PRO A 382 8.94 -12.11 3.58
N CYS A 383 8.39 -11.84 4.76
CA CYS A 383 7.10 -12.42 5.16
C CYS A 383 5.98 -12.06 4.18
N GLU A 384 5.93 -10.81 3.72
CA GLU A 384 4.97 -10.31 2.74
C GLU A 384 5.04 -11.02 1.38
N LYS A 385 6.12 -11.74 1.08
CA LYS A 385 6.29 -12.56 -0.13
C LYS A 385 5.87 -14.02 0.08
N LEU A 386 5.52 -14.38 1.33
CA LEU A 386 4.68 -15.52 1.75
C LEU A 386 3.63 -15.95 0.72
N SER A 387 2.85 -14.96 0.28
CA SER A 387 1.68 -15.17 -0.58
C SER A 387 2.01 -15.50 -2.03
N ASP A 388 3.28 -15.39 -2.46
CA ASP A 388 3.67 -15.77 -3.82
C ASP A 388 3.37 -17.26 -4.10
N VAL A 389 3.22 -18.08 -3.07
CA VAL A 389 2.79 -19.48 -3.19
C VAL A 389 1.44 -19.63 -3.90
N ASP A 390 0.58 -18.61 -3.88
CA ASP A 390 -0.73 -18.64 -4.54
C ASP A 390 -0.62 -18.70 -6.07
N LEU A 391 0.52 -18.28 -6.64
CA LEU A 391 0.80 -18.36 -8.07
C LEU A 391 1.41 -19.71 -8.49
N LEU A 392 1.82 -20.52 -7.52
CA LEU A 392 2.53 -21.78 -7.77
C LEU A 392 1.60 -22.98 -7.66
N GLN A 393 2.08 -24.15 -8.08
CA GLN A 393 1.38 -25.39 -7.79
C GLN A 393 1.42 -25.67 -6.28
N VAL A 394 0.28 -25.54 -5.62
CA VAL A 394 0.14 -25.72 -4.18
C VAL A 394 -0.10 -27.20 -3.84
N THR A 395 0.69 -27.73 -2.91
CA THR A 395 0.56 -29.09 -2.37
C THR A 395 0.62 -29.05 -0.84
N GLY A 396 0.10 -30.07 -0.16
CA GLY A 396 0.21 -30.15 1.31
C GLY A 396 1.66 -30.04 1.82
N ALA A 397 2.61 -30.65 1.10
CA ALA A 397 4.03 -30.58 1.44
C ALA A 397 4.60 -29.16 1.35
N ARG A 398 4.24 -28.39 0.32
CA ARG A 398 4.67 -26.99 0.18
C ARG A 398 4.05 -26.10 1.25
N LEU A 399 2.77 -26.29 1.54
CA LEU A 399 2.09 -25.56 2.61
C LEU A 399 2.66 -25.89 3.98
N ARG A 400 3.16 -27.11 4.20
CA ARG A 400 3.92 -27.46 5.41
C ARG A 400 5.17 -26.59 5.58
N GLU A 401 5.92 -26.37 4.50
CA GLU A 401 7.12 -25.52 4.56
C GLU A 401 6.75 -24.04 4.81
N VAL A 402 5.60 -23.57 4.30
CA VAL A 402 5.06 -22.26 4.68
C VAL A 402 4.65 -22.23 6.17
N ALA A 403 3.97 -23.26 6.66
CA ALA A 403 3.53 -23.37 8.06
C ALA A 403 4.70 -23.39 9.07
N ARG A 404 5.85 -23.97 8.70
CA ARG A 404 7.08 -23.96 9.53
C ARG A 404 7.57 -22.54 9.84
N ASN A 405 7.23 -21.56 9.00
CA ASN A 405 7.64 -20.17 9.17
C ASN A 405 6.73 -19.34 10.09
N HIS A 406 5.74 -19.94 10.77
CA HIS A 406 4.76 -19.22 11.61
C HIS A 406 5.41 -18.39 12.73
N GLN A 407 6.55 -18.81 13.29
CA GLN A 407 7.25 -18.05 14.34
C GLN A 407 7.82 -16.72 13.81
N ARG A 408 8.19 -16.68 12.53
CA ARG A 408 8.77 -15.51 11.86
C ARG A 408 7.70 -14.63 11.24
N CYS A 409 6.64 -15.23 10.71
CA CYS A 409 5.70 -14.56 9.82
C CYS A 409 4.24 -14.82 10.21
N HIS A 410 3.56 -13.78 10.70
CA HIS A 410 2.13 -13.84 11.05
C HIS A 410 1.22 -14.06 9.83
N VAL A 411 1.65 -13.66 8.62
CA VAL A 411 0.89 -13.82 7.37
C VAL A 411 0.68 -15.28 6.96
N VAL A 412 1.41 -16.23 7.57
CA VAL A 412 1.27 -17.67 7.32
C VAL A 412 -0.18 -18.15 7.43
N VAL A 413 -0.95 -17.66 8.43
CA VAL A 413 -2.38 -18.01 8.58
C VAL A 413 -3.18 -17.59 7.35
N GLN A 414 -2.96 -16.37 6.85
CA GLN A 414 -3.71 -15.85 5.71
C GLN A 414 -3.41 -16.62 4.43
N VAL A 415 -2.16 -17.04 4.26
CA VAL A 415 -1.75 -17.90 3.13
C VAL A 415 -2.41 -19.26 3.24
N LEU A 416 -2.31 -19.92 4.40
CA LEU A 416 -2.90 -21.26 4.61
C LEU A 416 -4.42 -21.25 4.43
N ARG A 417 -5.12 -20.25 4.97
CA ARG A 417 -6.58 -20.08 4.86
C ARG A 417 -7.09 -20.20 3.41
N ARG A 418 -6.35 -19.71 2.42
CA ARG A 418 -6.77 -19.74 0.99
C ARG A 418 -6.78 -21.15 0.40
N HIS A 419 -6.10 -22.10 1.05
CA HIS A 419 -5.85 -23.45 0.52
C HIS A 419 -6.36 -24.57 1.41
N THR A 420 -6.56 -24.35 2.72
CA THR A 420 -6.89 -25.41 3.69
C THR A 420 -8.17 -26.18 3.34
N GLU A 421 -9.22 -25.49 2.90
CA GLU A 421 -10.49 -26.14 2.56
C GLU A 421 -10.35 -27.07 1.34
N LYS A 422 -9.49 -26.71 0.39
CA LYS A 422 -9.28 -27.44 -0.88
C LYS A 422 -8.38 -28.67 -0.71
N LEU A 423 -7.57 -28.73 0.35
CA LEU A 423 -6.68 -29.86 0.59
C LEU A 423 -7.45 -31.10 1.00
N PRO A 424 -7.08 -32.30 0.51
CA PRO A 424 -7.54 -33.56 1.07
C PRO A 424 -7.22 -33.67 2.58
N PRO A 425 -8.03 -34.36 3.40
CA PRO A 425 -7.83 -34.44 4.85
C PRO A 425 -6.42 -34.86 5.28
N ARG A 426 -5.83 -35.84 4.60
CA ARG A 426 -4.46 -36.30 4.90
C ARG A 426 -3.41 -35.22 4.66
N GLU A 427 -3.47 -34.57 3.50
CA GLU A 427 -2.55 -33.47 3.17
C GLU A 427 -2.74 -32.26 4.07
N LEU A 428 -3.99 -31.96 4.47
CA LEU A 428 -4.29 -30.91 5.44
C LEU A 428 -3.58 -31.17 6.78
N MET A 429 -3.71 -32.39 7.32
CA MET A 429 -3.07 -32.77 8.59
C MET A 429 -1.55 -32.62 8.52
N GLU A 430 -0.94 -33.07 7.42
CA GLU A 430 0.50 -32.96 7.20
C GLU A 430 0.95 -31.50 7.02
N ALA A 431 0.17 -30.68 6.32
CA ALA A 431 0.46 -29.27 6.09
C ALA A 431 0.42 -28.43 7.39
N LEU A 432 -0.52 -28.74 8.29
CA LEU A 432 -0.74 -27.97 9.52
C LEU A 432 0.05 -28.48 10.73
N GLU A 433 0.74 -29.62 10.63
CA GLU A 433 1.54 -30.21 11.71
C GLU A 433 2.55 -29.24 12.37
N PRO A 434 3.20 -28.30 11.65
CA PRO A 434 4.10 -27.34 12.26
C PRO A 434 3.41 -26.24 13.09
N LEU A 435 2.09 -26.04 12.92
CA LEU A 435 1.39 -24.92 13.56
C LEU A 435 1.04 -25.22 15.02
N PRO A 436 1.21 -24.24 15.92
CA PRO A 436 0.77 -24.38 17.29
C PRO A 436 -0.76 -24.18 17.41
N PRO A 437 -1.38 -24.60 18.52
CA PRO A 437 -2.82 -24.53 18.74
C PRO A 437 -3.47 -23.19 18.40
N GLU A 438 -2.86 -22.08 18.79
CA GLU A 438 -3.43 -20.73 18.63
C GLU A 438 -3.67 -20.41 17.15
N TYR A 439 -2.78 -20.89 16.27
CA TYR A 439 -2.90 -20.71 14.82
C TYR A 439 -3.95 -21.63 14.21
N LEU A 440 -4.11 -22.85 14.73
CA LEU A 440 -5.17 -23.75 14.30
C LEU A 440 -6.57 -23.18 14.62
N HIS A 441 -6.72 -22.51 15.76
CA HIS A 441 -7.97 -21.82 16.11
C HIS A 441 -8.30 -20.66 15.16
N MET A 442 -7.29 -19.97 14.62
CA MET A 442 -7.51 -18.92 13.62
C MET A 442 -7.98 -19.48 12.26
N LEU A 443 -7.74 -20.76 12.00
CA LEU A 443 -8.14 -21.47 10.78
C LEU A 443 -9.45 -22.26 10.94
N THR A 444 -10.09 -22.26 12.11
CA THR A 444 -11.24 -23.14 12.40
C THR A 444 -12.35 -23.11 11.34
N ALA A 445 -12.68 -21.92 10.82
CA ALA A 445 -13.69 -21.76 9.78
C ALA A 445 -13.25 -22.28 8.40
N ASP A 446 -11.93 -22.41 8.18
CA ASP A 446 -11.32 -22.74 6.88
C ASP A 446 -10.84 -24.21 6.83
N LEU A 447 -11.00 -24.96 7.92
CA LEU A 447 -10.68 -26.38 8.00
C LEU A 447 -11.77 -27.27 7.37
N GLY A 448 -12.95 -26.71 7.08
CA GLY A 448 -14.12 -27.43 6.56
C GLY A 448 -14.67 -28.46 7.55
N LEU A 449 -14.58 -28.18 8.86
CA LEU A 449 -15.05 -29.07 9.92
C LEU A 449 -16.58 -29.16 9.98
N ASP A 450 -17.28 -28.21 9.37
CA ASP A 450 -18.72 -28.17 9.20
C ASP A 450 -19.23 -29.10 8.07
N VAL A 451 -18.34 -29.58 7.20
CA VAL A 451 -18.67 -30.52 6.14
C VAL A 451 -18.70 -31.96 6.70
N PRO A 452 -19.83 -32.70 6.60
CA PRO A 452 -20.01 -33.98 7.30
C PRO A 452 -18.94 -35.05 7.01
N GLU A 453 -18.55 -35.22 5.73
CA GLU A 453 -17.58 -36.24 5.31
C GLU A 453 -16.17 -35.91 5.82
N ARG A 454 -15.82 -34.62 5.74
CA ARG A 454 -14.53 -34.10 6.19
C ARG A 454 -14.42 -34.14 7.71
N ALA A 455 -15.50 -33.82 8.43
CA ALA A 455 -15.61 -33.97 9.88
C ALA A 455 -15.30 -35.41 10.32
N VAL A 456 -15.86 -36.42 9.64
CA VAL A 456 -15.58 -37.83 9.94
C VAL A 456 -14.12 -38.18 9.70
N ALA A 457 -13.50 -37.64 8.65
CA ALA A 457 -12.11 -37.90 8.33
C ALA A 457 -11.13 -37.23 9.31
N LEU A 458 -11.50 -36.09 9.89
CA LEU A 458 -10.62 -35.27 10.73
C LEU A 458 -10.87 -35.41 12.24
N VAL A 459 -11.95 -36.04 12.69
CA VAL A 459 -12.32 -36.09 14.12
C VAL A 459 -11.20 -36.64 15.03
N ASP A 460 -10.53 -37.71 14.62
CA ASP A 460 -9.46 -38.29 15.45
C ASP A 460 -8.27 -37.32 15.58
N TRP A 461 -7.91 -36.68 14.47
CA TRP A 461 -6.85 -35.67 14.46
C TRP A 461 -7.22 -34.45 15.29
N VAL A 462 -8.48 -34.00 15.23
CA VAL A 462 -8.98 -32.91 16.08
C VAL A 462 -8.84 -33.25 17.56
N VAL A 463 -9.30 -34.44 17.98
CA VAL A 463 -9.19 -34.88 19.39
C VAL A 463 -7.74 -35.01 19.83
N GLU A 464 -6.85 -35.49 18.95
CA GLU A 464 -5.42 -35.66 19.27
C GLU A 464 -4.66 -34.34 19.32
N ARG A 465 -4.97 -33.45 18.38
CA ARG A 465 -4.15 -32.26 18.12
C ARG A 465 -4.62 -31.06 18.92
N GLU A 466 -5.93 -30.78 18.91
CA GLU A 466 -6.52 -29.63 19.59
C GLU A 466 -8.02 -29.86 19.83
N PRO A 467 -8.40 -30.42 21.00
CA PRO A 467 -9.78 -30.74 21.32
C PRO A 467 -10.75 -29.57 21.26
N ARG A 468 -10.30 -28.32 21.41
CA ARG A 468 -11.17 -27.14 21.30
C ARG A 468 -11.74 -26.94 19.89
N LEU A 469 -11.10 -27.51 18.85
CA LEU A 469 -11.66 -27.50 17.50
C LEU A 469 -12.91 -28.37 17.36
N LEU A 470 -13.21 -29.24 18.34
CA LEU A 470 -14.49 -29.95 18.40
C LEU A 470 -15.67 -28.96 18.44
N ASP A 471 -15.47 -27.70 18.84
CA ASP A 471 -16.54 -26.70 18.83
C ASP A 471 -17.04 -26.30 17.43
N ALA A 472 -16.30 -26.67 16.38
CA ALA A 472 -16.65 -26.40 14.99
C ALA A 472 -16.94 -27.65 14.16
N ILE A 473 -16.81 -28.84 14.75
CA ILE A 473 -17.02 -30.10 14.00
C ILE A 473 -18.51 -30.36 13.80
N HIS A 474 -18.90 -30.71 12.57
CA HIS A 474 -20.27 -31.15 12.30
C HIS A 474 -20.48 -32.53 12.94
N GLY A 475 -21.30 -32.56 13.99
CA GLY A 475 -21.61 -33.80 14.68
C GLY A 475 -22.67 -34.60 13.96
N ASN A 476 -22.25 -35.47 13.05
CA ASN A 476 -23.11 -36.52 12.51
C ASN A 476 -22.98 -37.83 13.31
N ALA A 477 -23.82 -38.81 13.00
CA ALA A 477 -23.84 -40.09 13.71
C ALA A 477 -22.49 -40.84 13.66
N ALA A 478 -21.71 -40.70 12.59
CA ALA A 478 -20.39 -41.34 12.47
C ALA A 478 -19.35 -40.65 13.37
N VAL A 479 -19.33 -39.31 13.42
CA VAL A 479 -18.48 -38.53 14.33
C VAL A 479 -18.80 -38.90 15.78
N VAL A 480 -20.07 -38.91 16.18
CA VAL A 480 -20.49 -39.28 17.55
C VAL A 480 -20.02 -40.68 17.91
N ARG A 481 -20.23 -41.68 17.05
CA ARG A 481 -19.76 -43.06 17.30
C ARG A 481 -18.24 -43.12 17.47
N ARG A 482 -17.50 -42.31 16.72
CA ARG A 482 -16.04 -42.24 16.80
C ARG A 482 -15.56 -41.57 18.09
N LEU A 483 -16.22 -40.50 18.54
CA LEU A 483 -15.98 -39.86 19.83
C LEU A 483 -16.29 -40.78 21.03
N LEU A 484 -17.29 -41.66 20.89
CA LEU A 484 -17.66 -42.65 21.90
C LEU A 484 -16.83 -43.94 21.84
N ALA A 485 -15.91 -44.07 20.89
CA ALA A 485 -15.01 -45.22 20.82
C ALA A 485 -14.05 -45.21 22.04
N PRO A 486 -13.66 -46.39 22.57
CA PRO A 486 -12.85 -46.48 23.80
C PRO A 486 -11.58 -45.62 23.81
N GLY A 487 -10.90 -45.51 22.65
CA GLY A 487 -9.69 -44.71 22.52
C GLY A 487 -9.92 -43.20 22.72
N GLN A 488 -11.00 -42.65 22.15
CA GLN A 488 -11.30 -41.22 22.26
C GLN A 488 -11.94 -40.86 23.60
N VAL A 489 -12.79 -41.75 24.10
CA VAL A 489 -13.42 -41.63 25.43
C VAL A 489 -12.37 -41.42 26.52
N ASN A 490 -11.30 -42.21 26.53
CA ASN A 490 -10.26 -42.09 27.55
C ASN A 490 -9.52 -40.74 27.49
N ARG A 491 -9.32 -40.19 26.28
CA ARG A 491 -8.65 -38.90 26.08
C ARG A 491 -9.52 -37.71 26.48
N LEU A 492 -10.83 -37.83 26.31
CA LEU A 492 -11.80 -36.76 26.58
C LEU A 492 -12.38 -36.81 28.01
N GLY A 493 -11.71 -37.51 28.94
CA GLY A 493 -12.09 -37.53 30.35
C GLY A 493 -13.15 -38.56 30.72
N GLY A 494 -13.37 -39.57 29.87
CA GLY A 494 -14.29 -40.68 30.11
C GLY A 494 -15.62 -40.55 29.39
N ARG A 495 -16.38 -41.65 29.39
CA ARG A 495 -17.56 -41.78 28.51
C ARG A 495 -18.65 -40.80 28.91
N ASP A 496 -18.84 -40.63 30.21
CA ASP A 496 -19.80 -39.70 30.78
C ASP A 496 -19.44 -38.25 30.45
N ALA A 497 -18.16 -37.88 30.48
CA ALA A 497 -17.71 -36.54 30.10
C ALA A 497 -18.00 -36.24 28.62
N VAL A 498 -17.77 -37.20 27.71
CA VAL A 498 -18.09 -37.06 26.28
C VAL A 498 -19.59 -36.93 26.05
N LEU A 499 -20.40 -37.77 26.69
CA LEU A 499 -21.86 -37.70 26.57
C LEU A 499 -22.41 -36.39 27.12
N ASP A 500 -21.93 -35.95 28.27
CA ASP A 500 -22.35 -34.68 28.88
C ASP A 500 -21.88 -33.48 28.04
N TYR A 501 -20.69 -33.55 27.44
CA TYR A 501 -20.20 -32.56 26.47
C TYR A 501 -21.14 -32.48 25.26
N LEU A 502 -21.45 -33.60 24.60
CA LEU A 502 -22.33 -33.64 23.42
C LEU A 502 -23.77 -33.20 23.75
N LEU A 503 -24.25 -33.48 24.96
CA LEU A 503 -25.61 -33.13 25.41
C LEU A 503 -25.75 -31.66 25.83
N LYS A 504 -24.74 -31.06 26.48
CA LYS A 504 -24.76 -29.66 26.94
C LYS A 504 -24.87 -28.64 25.82
N GLN A 505 -24.74 -29.05 24.56
CA GLN A 505 -24.61 -28.18 23.39
C GLN A 505 -25.90 -27.53 22.87
N LYS A 506 -26.99 -27.50 23.65
CA LYS A 506 -28.06 -26.50 23.41
C LYS A 506 -27.59 -25.12 23.88
N GLY A 507 -26.83 -24.43 23.02
CA GLY A 507 -26.67 -22.98 23.09
C GLY A 507 -25.25 -22.41 22.98
N THR A 508 -24.19 -23.21 23.01
CA THR A 508 -22.80 -22.69 22.94
C THR A 508 -21.86 -23.44 21.99
N TRP A 509 -22.35 -24.45 21.27
CA TRP A 509 -21.64 -25.03 20.13
C TRP A 509 -21.89 -24.19 18.89
N ARG A 510 -20.85 -23.87 18.11
CA ARG A 510 -21.03 -23.31 16.76
C ARG A 510 -21.29 -24.40 15.70
N GLY A 511 -21.02 -25.67 16.02
CA GLY A 511 -21.41 -26.84 15.22
C GLY A 511 -22.86 -27.28 15.49
N THR A 512 -23.52 -27.89 14.50
CA THR A 512 -24.86 -28.46 14.62
C THR A 512 -24.76 -29.98 14.76
N LEU A 513 -25.34 -30.57 15.82
CA LEU A 513 -25.61 -32.02 15.83
C LEU A 513 -26.69 -32.29 14.78
N SER A 514 -26.49 -33.25 13.89
CA SER A 514 -27.57 -33.72 13.03
C SER A 514 -28.62 -34.48 13.85
N ASP A 515 -29.86 -34.57 13.37
CA ASP A 515 -30.94 -35.28 14.08
C ASP A 515 -30.58 -36.75 14.36
N ASP A 516 -29.93 -37.42 13.41
CA ASP A 516 -29.44 -38.80 13.57
C ASP A 516 -28.32 -38.90 14.62
N ALA A 517 -27.45 -37.89 14.69
CA ALA A 517 -26.42 -37.83 15.72
C ALA A 517 -27.02 -37.65 17.10
N LEU A 518 -28.02 -36.77 17.23
CA LEU A 518 -28.76 -36.56 18.48
C LEU A 518 -29.43 -37.86 18.95
N ARG A 519 -30.06 -38.62 18.04
CA ARG A 519 -30.62 -39.96 18.34
C ARG A 519 -29.55 -40.91 18.91
N VAL A 520 -28.37 -40.94 18.31
CA VAL A 520 -27.25 -41.77 18.80
C VAL A 520 -26.80 -41.29 20.18
N VAL A 521 -26.54 -40.00 20.37
CA VAL A 521 -26.11 -39.43 21.66
C VAL A 521 -27.12 -39.77 22.77
N VAL A 522 -28.41 -39.55 22.53
CA VAL A 522 -29.46 -39.81 23.53
C VAL A 522 -29.58 -41.29 23.85
N SER A 523 -29.56 -42.16 22.85
CA SER A 523 -29.58 -43.62 23.05
C SER A 523 -28.39 -44.10 23.88
N GLU A 524 -27.19 -43.59 23.59
CA GLU A 524 -25.96 -43.91 24.31
C GLU A 524 -25.94 -43.32 25.73
N ALA A 525 -26.55 -42.15 25.92
CA ALA A 525 -26.69 -41.43 27.19
C ALA A 525 -27.64 -42.11 28.17
N LEU A 526 -28.71 -42.73 27.67
CA LEU A 526 -29.74 -43.41 28.47
C LEU A 526 -29.49 -44.92 28.62
N ARG A 527 -28.41 -45.44 28.04
CA ARG A 527 -28.08 -46.88 28.10
C ARG A 527 -27.67 -47.29 29.53
N GLY A 528 -28.23 -48.42 30.00
CA GLY A 528 -27.86 -49.00 31.28
C GLY A 528 -28.51 -48.28 32.47
N GLN A 529 -27.69 -47.81 33.41
CA GLN A 529 -28.12 -47.04 34.59
C GLN A 529 -27.62 -45.59 34.46
N PRO A 530 -28.32 -44.73 33.70
CA PRO A 530 -27.87 -43.36 33.49
C PRO A 530 -27.98 -42.51 34.77
N PRO A 531 -27.07 -41.54 34.99
CA PRO A 531 -27.21 -40.58 36.07
C PRO A 531 -28.53 -39.79 35.95
N VAL A 532 -29.16 -39.49 37.09
CA VAL A 532 -30.44 -38.76 37.15
C VAL A 532 -30.37 -37.42 36.41
N GLU A 533 -29.28 -36.67 36.57
CA GLU A 533 -29.09 -35.38 35.90
C GLU A 533 -29.05 -35.50 34.37
N ARG A 534 -28.54 -36.61 33.83
CA ARG A 534 -28.52 -36.86 32.39
C ARG A 534 -29.91 -37.17 31.86
N VAL A 535 -30.68 -37.97 32.59
CA VAL A 535 -32.08 -38.27 32.26
C VAL A 535 -32.91 -37.00 32.30
N ARG A 536 -32.68 -36.12 33.27
CA ARG A 536 -33.29 -34.79 33.35
C ARG A 536 -32.91 -33.94 32.14
N HIS A 537 -31.63 -33.85 31.80
CA HIS A 537 -31.18 -33.05 30.66
C HIS A 537 -31.83 -33.51 29.36
N VAL A 538 -31.82 -34.82 29.09
CA VAL A 538 -32.53 -35.41 27.93
C VAL A 538 -34.03 -35.12 27.99
N SER A 539 -34.63 -35.22 29.17
CA SER A 539 -36.03 -34.89 29.39
C SER A 539 -36.35 -33.42 29.14
N SER A 540 -35.41 -32.49 29.25
CA SER A 540 -35.63 -31.07 28.94
C SER A 540 -35.48 -30.75 27.45
N LEU A 541 -35.05 -31.71 26.62
CA LEU A 541 -34.93 -31.49 25.18
C LEU A 541 -36.33 -31.33 24.57
N LEU A 542 -36.54 -30.21 23.86
CA LEU A 542 -37.66 -30.00 22.95
C LEU A 542 -37.65 -31.07 21.85
N LEU A 543 -38.55 -32.05 21.98
CA LEU A 543 -38.74 -33.20 21.10
C LEU A 543 -40.24 -33.41 20.94
N VAL A 544 -40.66 -34.04 19.84
CA VAL A 544 -42.07 -34.43 19.72
C VAL A 544 -42.41 -35.52 20.77
N PRO A 545 -43.63 -35.53 21.34
CA PRO A 545 -43.98 -36.40 22.46
C PRO A 545 -43.71 -37.90 22.21
N GLU A 546 -43.95 -38.39 20.99
CA GLU A 546 -43.76 -39.78 20.60
C GLU A 546 -42.29 -40.20 20.62
N GLU A 547 -41.40 -39.32 20.14
CA GLU A 547 -39.95 -39.55 20.18
C GLU A 547 -39.42 -39.50 21.60
N LYS A 548 -39.92 -38.56 22.41
CA LYS A 548 -39.54 -38.43 23.82
C LYS A 548 -39.94 -39.67 24.62
N LEU A 549 -41.13 -40.21 24.40
CA LEU A 549 -41.57 -41.47 25.00
C LEU A 549 -40.67 -42.63 24.58
N THR A 550 -40.33 -42.72 23.30
CA THR A 550 -39.45 -43.77 22.77
C THR A 550 -38.07 -43.71 23.41
N TRP A 551 -37.48 -42.53 23.54
CA TRP A 551 -36.15 -42.34 24.14
C TRP A 551 -36.14 -42.59 25.64
N LEU A 552 -37.16 -42.12 26.37
CA LEU A 552 -37.24 -42.27 27.82
C LEU A 552 -37.74 -43.65 28.27
N ALA A 553 -38.25 -44.50 27.37
CA ALA A 553 -38.77 -45.82 27.71
C ALA A 553 -37.84 -46.69 28.58
N PRO A 554 -36.51 -46.74 28.37
CA PRO A 554 -35.59 -47.46 29.25
C PRO A 554 -35.52 -46.82 30.66
N ALA A 555 -35.46 -45.50 30.75
CA ALA A 555 -35.39 -44.77 32.02
C ALA A 555 -36.68 -44.91 32.85
N LEU A 556 -37.84 -44.98 32.19
CA LEU A 556 -39.13 -45.23 32.84
C LEU A 556 -39.19 -46.62 33.49
N ARG A 557 -38.39 -47.58 33.01
CA ARG A 557 -38.30 -48.95 33.56
C ARG A 557 -37.05 -49.16 34.43
N ALA A 558 -36.26 -48.11 34.68
CA ALA A 558 -35.03 -48.21 35.46
C ALA A 558 -35.36 -48.66 36.90
N PRO A 559 -34.49 -49.43 37.58
CA PRO A 559 -34.72 -49.85 38.96
C PRO A 559 -34.66 -48.66 39.95
N ASP A 560 -33.84 -47.65 39.66
CA ASP A 560 -33.74 -46.42 40.47
C ASP A 560 -35.01 -45.56 40.32
N SER A 561 -35.69 -45.33 41.44
CA SER A 561 -36.90 -44.50 41.49
C SER A 561 -36.64 -43.06 41.09
N ARG A 562 -35.43 -42.52 41.34
CA ARG A 562 -35.06 -41.14 40.97
C ARG A 562 -34.94 -40.97 39.46
N VAL A 563 -34.42 -41.99 38.77
CA VAL A 563 -34.36 -42.04 37.30
C VAL A 563 -35.77 -42.12 36.71
N ARG A 564 -36.65 -42.98 37.26
CA ARG A 564 -38.06 -43.05 36.85
C ARG A 564 -38.78 -41.73 37.09
N ALA A 565 -38.54 -41.09 38.23
CA ALA A 565 -39.11 -39.78 38.58
C ALA A 565 -38.70 -38.70 37.58
N ALA A 566 -37.42 -38.63 37.22
CA ALA A 566 -36.91 -37.68 36.22
C ALA A 566 -37.53 -37.89 34.83
N ALA A 567 -37.60 -39.14 34.37
CA ALA A 567 -38.23 -39.47 33.09
C ALA A 567 -39.75 -39.19 33.09
N GLY A 568 -40.44 -39.49 34.19
CA GLY A 568 -41.87 -39.23 34.36
C GLY A 568 -42.21 -37.74 34.36
N ALA A 569 -41.41 -36.92 35.05
CA ALA A 569 -41.55 -35.46 35.01
C ALA A 569 -41.31 -34.88 33.61
N GLY A 570 -40.33 -35.41 32.87
CA GLY A 570 -40.10 -35.03 31.48
C GLY A 570 -41.30 -35.23 30.57
N LEU A 571 -42.04 -36.34 30.72
CA LEU A 571 -43.26 -36.58 29.97
C LEU A 571 -44.40 -35.64 30.40
N ALA A 572 -44.46 -35.27 31.68
CA ALA A 572 -45.51 -34.41 32.23
C ALA A 572 -45.51 -32.97 31.70
N GLU A 573 -44.42 -32.52 31.06
CA GLU A 573 -44.37 -31.21 30.41
C GLU A 573 -45.33 -31.10 29.21
N TRP A 574 -45.73 -32.22 28.61
CA TRP A 574 -46.47 -32.25 27.36
C TRP A 574 -47.91 -32.68 27.57
N GLU A 575 -48.83 -31.98 26.91
CA GLU A 575 -50.24 -32.35 26.91
C GLU A 575 -50.46 -33.63 26.09
N GLY A 576 -51.25 -34.57 26.62
CA GLY A 576 -51.54 -35.85 25.95
C GLY A 576 -50.49 -36.95 26.10
N ALA A 577 -49.36 -36.71 26.79
CA ALA A 577 -48.35 -37.75 27.03
C ALA A 577 -48.87 -38.85 27.99
N SER A 578 -48.63 -40.12 27.64
CA SER A 578 -48.92 -41.27 28.52
C SER A 578 -47.79 -41.47 29.52
N ILE A 579 -48.05 -41.19 30.81
CA ILE A 579 -47.06 -41.29 31.89
C ILE A 579 -47.30 -42.60 32.65
N PRO A 580 -46.30 -43.50 32.77
CA PRO A 580 -46.42 -44.69 33.60
C PRO A 580 -46.71 -44.36 35.07
N ALA A 581 -47.66 -45.07 35.68
CA ALA A 581 -48.14 -44.79 37.03
C ALA A 581 -47.03 -44.93 38.10
N ASP A 582 -46.10 -45.86 37.92
CA ASP A 582 -44.95 -46.07 38.79
C ASP A 582 -43.91 -44.92 38.71
N ALA A 583 -43.64 -44.40 37.51
CA ALA A 583 -42.81 -43.23 37.32
C ALA A 583 -43.46 -41.96 37.91
N ALA A 584 -44.77 -41.80 37.71
CA ALA A 584 -45.55 -40.72 38.30
C ALA A 584 -45.51 -40.77 39.84
N ARG A 585 -45.73 -41.94 40.45
CA ARG A 585 -45.62 -42.13 41.91
C ARG A 585 -44.23 -41.86 42.46
N ALA A 586 -43.19 -42.25 41.73
CA ALA A 586 -41.81 -41.98 42.11
C ALA A 586 -41.55 -40.45 42.17
N CYS A 587 -41.97 -39.72 41.14
CA CYS A 587 -41.87 -38.25 41.13
C CYS A 587 -42.70 -37.62 42.26
N LEU A 588 -43.97 -38.02 42.43
CA LEU A 588 -44.82 -37.47 43.51
C LEU A 588 -44.26 -37.74 44.91
N THR A 589 -43.49 -38.81 45.11
CA THR A 589 -42.79 -39.08 46.38
C THR A 589 -41.75 -38.01 46.68
N GLU A 590 -40.96 -37.60 45.68
CA GLU A 590 -40.01 -36.50 45.81
C GLU A 590 -40.72 -35.15 46.00
N VAL A 591 -41.80 -34.91 45.24
CA VAL A 591 -42.63 -33.70 45.37
C VAL A 591 -43.18 -33.55 46.79
N ARG A 592 -43.62 -34.63 47.46
CA ARG A 592 -44.06 -34.58 48.87
C ARG A 592 -42.96 -34.16 49.83
N VAL A 593 -41.73 -34.60 49.60
CA VAL A 593 -40.58 -34.19 50.43
C VAL A 593 -40.32 -32.70 50.23
N PHE A 594 -40.35 -32.23 48.99
CA PHE A 594 -40.20 -30.82 48.67
C PHE A 594 -41.33 -29.96 49.21
N HIS A 595 -42.60 -30.37 49.06
CA HIS A 595 -43.75 -29.65 49.63
C HIS A 595 -43.61 -29.48 51.15
N ARG A 596 -43.18 -30.52 51.87
CA ARG A 596 -42.92 -30.40 53.33
C ARG A 596 -41.81 -29.41 53.65
N CYS A 597 -40.75 -29.36 52.83
CA CYS A 597 -39.70 -28.36 52.98
C CYS A 597 -40.23 -26.95 52.70
N VAL A 598 -41.00 -26.78 51.63
CA VAL A 598 -41.62 -25.51 51.26
C VAL A 598 -42.53 -25.00 52.38
N GLU A 599 -43.36 -25.86 52.96
CA GLU A 599 -44.22 -25.51 54.09
C GLU A 599 -43.40 -25.08 55.32
N ALA A 600 -42.29 -25.76 55.61
CA ALA A 600 -41.40 -25.40 56.71
C ALA A 600 -40.70 -24.04 56.48
N GLU A 601 -40.23 -23.77 55.27
CA GLU A 601 -39.61 -22.47 54.93
C GLU A 601 -40.65 -21.34 54.86
N ALA A 602 -41.82 -21.61 54.29
CA ALA A 602 -42.92 -20.65 54.25
C ALA A 602 -43.41 -20.28 55.66
N ALA A 603 -43.46 -21.25 56.59
CA ALA A 603 -43.81 -20.97 57.99
C ALA A 603 -42.84 -19.98 58.66
N ARG A 604 -41.55 -19.95 58.25
CA ARG A 604 -40.57 -18.97 58.75
C ARG A 604 -40.77 -17.57 58.17
N LEU A 605 -41.32 -17.47 56.96
CA LEU A 605 -41.60 -16.20 56.28
C LEU A 605 -42.97 -15.61 56.67
N GLY A 606 -43.83 -16.40 57.33
CA GLY A 606 -45.20 -16.02 57.66
C GLY A 606 -46.18 -16.26 56.50
N PRO A 607 -47.50 -16.09 56.73
CA PRO A 607 -48.51 -16.36 55.71
C PRO A 607 -48.34 -15.46 54.48
N PRO A 608 -48.62 -15.98 53.25
CA PRO A 608 -48.49 -15.18 52.03
C PRO A 608 -49.47 -13.99 52.06
N PRO A 609 -49.04 -12.80 51.62
CA PRO A 609 -49.95 -11.67 51.42
C PRO A 609 -51.10 -12.02 50.44
N PRO A 610 -52.30 -11.44 50.60
CA PRO A 610 -53.43 -11.74 49.72
C PRO A 610 -53.15 -11.27 48.28
N GLY A 611 -53.38 -12.15 47.29
CA GLY A 611 -53.21 -11.84 45.87
C GLY A 611 -52.77 -13.07 45.06
N LYS A 612 -52.56 -12.88 43.75
CA LYS A 612 -51.92 -13.86 42.86
C LYS A 612 -50.87 -13.15 42.02
N ARG A 613 -49.75 -13.82 41.74
CA ARG A 613 -48.65 -13.30 40.92
C ARG A 613 -49.02 -13.36 39.43
N THR A 614 -49.14 -12.21 38.76
CA THR A 614 -49.62 -12.12 37.35
C THR A 614 -48.55 -11.62 36.38
N LEU A 615 -48.36 -12.32 35.26
CA LEU A 615 -47.34 -11.99 34.25
C LEU A 615 -47.90 -10.95 33.24
N GLN A 616 -47.36 -9.72 33.22
CA GLN A 616 -47.77 -8.71 32.22
C GLN A 616 -47.01 -8.90 30.89
N LEU A 617 -47.69 -8.68 29.76
CA LEU A 617 -47.21 -8.96 28.39
C LEU A 617 -45.95 -8.18 27.97
N ILE A 618 -45.51 -7.17 28.72
CA ILE A 618 -44.35 -6.34 28.40
C ILE A 618 -43.44 -6.27 29.64
N GLY A 619 -42.73 -7.37 29.88
CA GLY A 619 -41.72 -7.47 30.93
C GLY A 619 -42.26 -7.63 32.36
N ARG A 620 -41.34 -7.87 33.30
CA ARG A 620 -41.63 -8.00 34.74
C ARG A 620 -41.90 -6.63 35.37
N SER A 621 -43.04 -6.02 35.04
CA SER A 621 -43.53 -4.81 35.71
C SER A 621 -44.38 -5.19 36.93
N ILE A 622 -43.95 -4.78 38.13
CA ILE A 622 -44.62 -5.09 39.40
C ILE A 622 -45.73 -4.05 39.63
N ASP A 623 -46.98 -4.49 39.74
CA ASP A 623 -48.06 -3.63 40.26
C ASP A 623 -47.69 -3.21 41.70
N PRO A 624 -47.71 -1.91 42.06
CA PRO A 624 -47.43 -1.44 43.42
C PRO A 624 -48.25 -2.15 44.51
N ARG A 625 -49.46 -2.63 44.17
CA ARG A 625 -50.34 -3.40 45.07
C ARG A 625 -49.89 -4.84 45.27
N GLN A 626 -49.06 -5.38 44.37
CA GLN A 626 -48.48 -6.72 44.44
C GLN A 626 -47.06 -6.72 45.06
N ALA A 627 -46.46 -5.55 45.31
CA ALA A 627 -45.11 -5.44 45.88
C ALA A 627 -44.89 -6.24 47.20
N PRO A 628 -45.86 -6.31 48.13
CA PRO A 628 -45.72 -7.16 49.32
C PRO A 628 -45.67 -8.66 48.98
N LEU A 629 -46.52 -9.12 48.05
CA LEU A 629 -46.54 -10.50 47.58
C LEU A 629 -45.25 -10.84 46.81
N GLU A 630 -44.76 -9.94 45.95
CA GLU A 630 -43.53 -10.15 45.20
C GLU A 630 -42.31 -10.24 46.12
N THR A 631 -42.22 -9.37 47.12
CA THR A 631 -41.15 -9.40 48.13
C THR A 631 -41.19 -10.71 48.91
N TRP A 632 -42.39 -11.18 49.28
CA TRP A 632 -42.58 -12.46 49.95
C TRP A 632 -42.18 -13.64 49.05
N CYS A 633 -42.60 -13.63 47.78
CA CYS A 633 -42.25 -14.67 46.80
C CYS A 633 -40.76 -14.72 46.48
N MET A 634 -40.07 -13.58 46.37
CA MET A 634 -38.61 -13.55 46.24
C MET A 634 -37.92 -14.11 47.49
N GLY A 635 -38.45 -13.80 48.68
CA GLY A 635 -37.99 -14.39 49.94
C GLY A 635 -38.16 -15.90 49.97
N LEU A 636 -39.32 -16.40 49.52
CA LEU A 636 -39.59 -17.83 49.39
C LEU A 636 -38.65 -18.48 48.36
N GLU A 637 -38.53 -17.94 47.15
CA GLU A 637 -37.62 -18.46 46.10
C GLU A 637 -36.17 -18.60 46.61
N LYS A 638 -35.68 -17.60 47.36
CA LYS A 638 -34.36 -17.66 47.99
C LYS A 638 -34.26 -18.75 49.05
N ALA A 639 -35.28 -18.91 49.88
CA ALA A 639 -35.34 -19.95 50.91
C ALA A 639 -35.45 -21.35 50.30
N LEU A 640 -36.18 -21.51 49.19
CA LEU A 640 -36.36 -22.78 48.50
C LEU A 640 -35.07 -23.36 47.90
N ALA A 641 -34.00 -22.56 47.77
CA ALA A 641 -32.70 -23.06 47.36
C ALA A 641 -32.16 -24.17 48.29
N SER A 642 -32.57 -24.21 49.57
CA SER A 642 -32.19 -25.28 50.51
C SER A 642 -33.07 -26.54 50.42
N CYS A 643 -34.19 -26.50 49.71
CA CYS A 643 -35.13 -27.63 49.61
C CYS A 643 -34.72 -28.71 48.58
N GLY A 644 -33.62 -28.50 47.87
CA GLY A 644 -33.12 -29.42 46.86
C GLY A 644 -33.98 -29.47 45.59
N THR A 645 -33.57 -30.32 44.65
CA THR A 645 -34.30 -30.58 43.40
C THR A 645 -35.26 -31.76 43.57
N VAL A 646 -36.32 -31.80 42.75
CA VAL A 646 -37.27 -32.94 42.72
C VAL A 646 -37.55 -33.38 41.31
N CYS A 647 -37.87 -34.67 41.17
CA CYS A 647 -38.10 -35.34 39.91
C CYS A 647 -36.96 -35.08 38.92
N GLY A 648 -35.73 -35.17 39.44
CA GLY A 648 -34.52 -34.86 38.71
C GLY A 648 -34.29 -33.38 38.43
N GLY A 649 -35.13 -32.42 38.85
CA GLY A 649 -34.90 -31.01 38.55
C GLY A 649 -35.83 -29.98 39.17
N ARG A 650 -36.48 -29.17 38.32
CA ARG A 650 -37.45 -28.16 38.78
C ARG A 650 -38.70 -28.87 39.28
N PRO A 651 -39.33 -28.40 40.37
CA PRO A 651 -40.57 -28.98 40.83
C PRO A 651 -41.66 -28.86 39.75
N PRO A 652 -42.38 -29.95 39.43
CA PRO A 652 -43.52 -29.88 38.54
C PRO A 652 -44.61 -29.03 39.19
N MET A 653 -45.16 -28.09 38.44
CA MET A 653 -46.20 -27.16 38.93
C MET A 653 -47.42 -27.18 38.02
N GLY A 654 -48.57 -26.71 38.53
CA GLY A 654 -49.79 -26.53 37.73
C GLY A 654 -50.21 -27.79 36.95
N ASP A 655 -50.26 -27.67 35.63
CA ASP A 655 -50.70 -28.76 34.73
C ASP A 655 -49.75 -29.95 34.70
N GLU A 656 -48.45 -29.75 34.89
CA GLU A 656 -47.47 -30.84 34.98
C GLU A 656 -47.77 -31.71 36.20
N LEU A 657 -47.97 -31.06 37.36
CA LEU A 657 -48.33 -31.74 38.60
C LEU A 657 -49.72 -32.40 38.50
N LYS A 658 -50.68 -31.75 37.82
CA LYS A 658 -51.99 -32.35 37.53
C LYS A 658 -51.87 -33.63 36.71
N ARG A 659 -51.06 -33.64 35.65
CA ARG A 659 -50.84 -34.83 34.81
C ARG A 659 -50.19 -35.97 35.59
N LEU A 660 -49.18 -35.68 36.41
CA LEU A 660 -48.53 -36.67 37.28
C LEU A 660 -49.52 -37.28 38.29
N ARG A 661 -50.37 -36.47 38.93
CA ARG A 661 -51.41 -36.95 39.87
C ARG A 661 -52.41 -37.88 39.19
N THR A 662 -52.91 -37.47 38.03
CA THR A 662 -53.84 -38.28 37.23
C THR A 662 -53.21 -39.62 36.85
N ALA A 663 -51.96 -39.62 36.40
CA ALA A 663 -51.25 -40.84 36.02
C ALA A 663 -50.96 -41.77 37.21
N ALA A 664 -50.64 -41.21 38.39
CA ALA A 664 -50.39 -41.97 39.61
C ALA A 664 -51.66 -42.52 40.26
N GLY A 665 -52.83 -41.93 39.98
CA GLY A 665 -54.07 -42.19 40.70
C GLY A 665 -54.08 -41.62 42.12
N GLU A 666 -53.28 -40.58 42.38
CA GLU A 666 -53.04 -40.04 43.72
C GLU A 666 -53.49 -38.58 43.83
N ARG A 667 -53.94 -38.19 45.02
CA ARG A 667 -54.20 -36.78 45.34
C ARG A 667 -52.98 -36.18 46.05
N LEU A 668 -52.49 -35.08 45.52
CA LEU A 668 -51.47 -34.24 46.13
C LEU A 668 -51.85 -32.78 45.85
N GLU A 669 -52.02 -31.99 46.90
CA GLU A 669 -52.29 -30.57 46.75
C GLU A 669 -50.97 -29.79 46.77
N GLU A 670 -50.92 -28.75 45.97
CA GLU A 670 -49.79 -27.82 45.93
C GLU A 670 -49.88 -26.88 47.15
N PRO A 671 -48.80 -26.68 47.93
CA PRO A 671 -48.76 -25.77 49.06
C PRO A 671 -49.30 -24.39 48.67
N GLU A 672 -50.07 -23.78 49.58
CA GLU A 672 -50.59 -22.42 49.38
C GLU A 672 -49.46 -21.42 49.06
N ALA A 673 -48.31 -21.59 49.70
CA ALA A 673 -47.09 -20.84 49.44
C ALA A 673 -46.63 -20.89 47.97
N LEU A 674 -46.61 -22.08 47.35
CA LEU A 674 -46.26 -22.21 45.93
C LEU A 674 -47.35 -21.63 45.05
N ARG A 675 -48.63 -21.95 45.31
CA ARG A 675 -49.77 -21.43 44.53
C ARG A 675 -49.84 -19.90 44.52
N ALA A 676 -49.45 -19.24 45.62
CA ALA A 676 -49.41 -17.78 45.70
C ALA A 676 -48.32 -17.17 44.81
N CYS A 677 -47.21 -17.87 44.61
CA CYS A 677 -46.03 -17.41 43.87
C CYS A 677 -45.91 -17.95 42.44
N THR A 678 -46.72 -18.93 42.07
CA THR A 678 -46.84 -19.43 40.70
C THR A 678 -47.46 -18.34 39.83
N TRP A 679 -46.77 -18.00 38.74
CA TRP A 679 -47.26 -17.02 37.79
C TRP A 679 -48.50 -17.54 37.08
N THR A 680 -49.59 -16.78 37.16
CA THR A 680 -50.74 -16.96 36.27
C THR A 680 -50.54 -16.07 35.04
N GLY A 681 -50.59 -16.66 33.85
CA GLY A 681 -50.68 -15.90 32.60
C GLY A 681 -51.99 -15.10 32.54
N PRO A 682 -52.11 -14.12 31.62
CA PRO A 682 -53.40 -13.51 31.32
C PRO A 682 -54.45 -14.53 30.87
#